data_AF-A0A2D6QD88-F1
#
_entry.id   AF-A0A2D6QD88-F1
#
_cell.length_a   1.000
_cell.length_b   1.000
_cell.length_c   1.000
_cell.angle_alpha   90.00
_cell.angle_beta   90.00
_cell.angle_gamma   90.00
#
_symmetry.space_group_name_H-M   'P 1'
#
loop_
_entity.id
_entity.type
_entity.pdbx_description
1 polymer ?
#
loop_
_entity_poly.entity_id
_entity_poly.type
_entity_poly.pdbx_seq_one_letter_code
_entity_poly.pdbx_strand_id
1 'polypeptide(L)'
;MTHDWLWLIPALPLLGSVLCALQHAQVLRGRATNPDLQPGIGAGATAIAAMAAAFGLCLRGFGDIGGETELLQSSSWAWIPGGEGLDIQVAMVLDRLSGAMALVVTGVGLLIHVYAAGYMRGDAGYAKFFAFLNLFVTMMLVLILSGNMVGTFVGWEGVGLCSYLLIGFWYDRDGGSPGHAAQKAFVVNRIGDASFLLGMFLLFTTFGTLDYANLVEGIRAAAMGGENSGTLTLAALLLFGGACGKSAQFPLFTWLPDAMAGPTPVSALIHAATMVTSGIYLVIRLNPLFAASEVALFLVAAIGAATALIAGSAALRQRDLKGILAYSTVSQLGYMFLALGSGAWVAALFHVITHAFFKALLFLGAGSVIHGMHEEKDVHKMGGLRRHMPRTFITFTCGAAALSGLPLLSGFFSKDEILAHTFAVGGAWWLLWGVGVFTAALTAFYSWRMVALVFFGEERFDAATVNPHESPPIMTVPLMVLAALSLLGGIIGLPAVFHVPHLLGEWLDPVVRTGNEILEHRSGGHLPHLSHTMEWILLGLGSAIALGCAHLGFHRNKNGLATEEAFESDHPKLHGALSDAWGIDRAYYAGVVTPVRILAAFVAVFIDAFCVDGAINAMADAARRAGTRLKAFADGQVASYGLWMGGGAAVIALLWALGGN
;
A
#
# COMPACT_ATOMS: atom_id res chain seq x y z
N MET A 1 -4.32 0.73 34.57
CA MET A 1 -3.17 -0.19 34.75
C MET A 1 -2.39 -0.21 33.44
N THR A 2 -1.06 -0.20 33.46
CA THR A 2 -0.25 -0.31 32.24
C THR A 2 -0.32 -1.74 31.70
N HIS A 3 -0.56 -1.89 30.40
CA HIS A 3 -0.67 -3.18 29.73
C HIS A 3 0.61 -3.48 28.95
N ASP A 4 1.72 -3.71 29.66
CA ASP A 4 3.05 -3.84 29.04
C ASP A 4 3.18 -5.05 28.10
N TRP A 5 2.29 -6.03 28.24
CA TRP A 5 2.21 -7.15 27.32
C TRP A 5 1.83 -6.73 25.89
N LEU A 6 1.28 -5.52 25.66
CA LEU A 6 1.02 -4.99 24.32
C LEU A 6 2.28 -4.91 23.47
N TRP A 7 3.46 -4.65 24.08
CA TRP A 7 4.74 -4.66 23.38
C TRP A 7 5.11 -6.02 22.79
N LEU A 8 4.58 -7.10 23.37
CA LEU A 8 4.82 -8.46 22.87
C LEU A 8 4.13 -8.69 21.52
N ILE A 9 3.05 -7.95 21.20
CA ILE A 9 2.33 -8.11 19.93
C ILE A 9 3.26 -7.85 18.72
N PRO A 10 3.93 -6.70 18.58
CA PRO A 10 4.91 -6.49 17.50
C PRO A 10 6.26 -7.18 17.74
N ALA A 11 6.65 -7.41 19.00
CA ALA A 11 7.93 -8.02 19.33
C ALA A 11 8.01 -9.52 18.98
N LEU A 12 6.90 -10.26 19.06
CA LEU A 12 6.88 -11.68 18.73
C LEU A 12 7.17 -11.94 17.24
N PRO A 13 6.49 -11.31 16.26
CA PRO A 13 6.86 -11.43 14.87
C PRO A 13 8.28 -10.92 14.61
N LEU A 14 8.74 -9.88 15.31
CA LEU A 14 10.10 -9.35 15.17
C LEU A 14 11.14 -10.38 15.59
N LEU A 15 10.93 -11.04 16.73
CA LEU A 15 11.75 -12.15 17.19
C LEU A 15 11.75 -13.28 16.15
N GLY A 16 10.59 -13.63 15.61
CA GLY A 16 10.48 -14.62 14.52
C GLY A 16 11.27 -14.22 13.28
N SER A 17 11.26 -12.93 12.91
CA SER A 17 12.06 -12.39 11.81
C SER A 17 13.56 -12.55 12.06
N VAL A 18 14.04 -12.14 13.24
CA VAL A 18 15.44 -12.26 13.64
C VAL A 18 15.89 -13.73 13.64
N LEU A 19 15.08 -14.63 14.19
CA LEU A 19 15.38 -16.06 14.21
C LEU A 19 15.43 -16.66 12.79
N CYS A 20 14.52 -16.28 11.90
CA CYS A 20 14.55 -16.70 10.50
C CYS A 20 15.78 -16.14 9.76
N ALA A 21 16.18 -14.89 10.05
CA ALA A 21 17.38 -14.29 9.48
C ALA A 21 18.66 -15.01 9.96
N LEU A 22 18.74 -15.38 11.24
CA LEU A 22 19.84 -16.17 11.79
C LEU A 22 19.90 -17.57 11.15
N GLN A 23 18.76 -18.24 10.98
CA GLN A 23 18.68 -19.51 10.27
C GLN A 23 19.11 -19.36 8.79
N HIS A 24 18.75 -18.26 8.13
CA HIS A 24 19.21 -17.98 6.78
C HIS A 24 20.74 -17.79 6.72
N ALA A 25 21.31 -17.04 7.65
CA ALA A 25 22.76 -16.86 7.76
C ALA A 25 23.49 -18.19 8.02
N GLN A 26 22.91 -19.08 8.83
CA GLN A 26 23.43 -20.43 9.05
C GLN A 26 23.37 -21.27 7.76
N VAL A 27 22.28 -21.21 7.01
CA VAL A 27 22.16 -21.90 5.70
C VAL A 27 23.19 -21.37 4.71
N LEU A 28 23.42 -20.06 4.64
CA LEU A 28 24.46 -19.48 3.77
C LEU A 28 25.87 -19.96 4.15
N ARG A 29 26.19 -19.99 5.44
CA ARG A 29 27.47 -20.54 5.93
C ARG A 29 27.60 -22.03 5.65
N GLY A 30 26.53 -22.79 5.84
CA GLY A 30 26.49 -24.22 5.55
C GLY A 30 26.59 -24.52 4.06
N ARG A 31 26.08 -23.65 3.19
CA ARG A 31 26.23 -23.78 1.73
C ARG A 31 27.65 -23.52 1.25
N ALA A 32 28.44 -22.77 2.00
CA ALA A 32 29.87 -22.62 1.71
C ALA A 32 30.63 -23.96 1.85
N THR A 33 30.12 -24.91 2.64
CA THR A 33 30.72 -26.24 2.85
C THR A 33 29.97 -27.37 2.14
N ASN A 34 28.64 -27.28 2.03
CA ASN A 34 27.79 -28.21 1.31
C ASN A 34 26.78 -27.45 0.43
N PRO A 35 27.06 -27.28 -0.88
CA PRO A 35 26.18 -26.57 -1.81
C PRO A 35 24.73 -27.11 -1.85
N ASP A 36 24.53 -28.40 -1.57
CA ASP A 36 23.22 -29.08 -1.64
C ASP A 36 22.39 -28.96 -0.35
N LEU A 37 22.84 -28.16 0.62
CA LEU A 37 22.11 -27.95 1.87
C LEU A 37 20.71 -27.38 1.57
N GLN A 38 19.68 -28.13 1.99
CA GLN A 38 18.29 -27.75 1.82
C GLN A 38 17.97 -26.43 2.55
N PRO A 39 17.02 -25.63 2.04
CA PRO A 39 16.55 -24.44 2.71
C PRO A 39 16.04 -24.78 4.12
N GLY A 40 16.35 -23.97 5.13
CA GLY A 40 15.95 -24.22 6.51
C GLY A 40 14.43 -24.20 6.68
N ILE A 41 13.77 -25.36 6.52
CA ILE A 41 12.30 -25.51 6.61
C ILE A 41 11.78 -25.08 7.99
N GLY A 42 12.63 -25.22 9.03
CA GLY A 42 12.35 -24.73 10.39
C GLY A 42 11.97 -23.24 10.46
N ALA A 43 12.42 -22.41 9.51
CA ALA A 43 12.06 -20.99 9.45
C ALA A 43 10.57 -20.77 9.28
N GLY A 44 9.90 -21.61 8.48
CA GLY A 44 8.45 -21.52 8.31
C GLY A 44 7.71 -21.80 9.62
N ALA A 45 8.14 -22.84 10.36
CA ALA A 45 7.55 -23.16 11.66
C ALA A 45 7.80 -22.05 12.71
N THR A 46 9.02 -21.49 12.75
CA THR A 46 9.36 -20.38 13.63
C THR A 46 8.51 -19.13 13.34
N ALA A 47 8.37 -18.77 12.06
CA ALA A 47 7.57 -17.62 11.64
C ALA A 47 6.08 -17.81 11.96
N ILE A 48 5.52 -18.98 11.64
CA ILE A 48 4.12 -19.33 11.94
C ILE A 48 3.85 -19.31 13.45
N ALA A 49 4.75 -19.87 14.27
CA ALA A 49 4.59 -19.89 15.72
C ALA A 49 4.61 -18.47 16.31
N ALA A 50 5.52 -17.61 15.85
CA ALA A 50 5.57 -16.21 16.25
C ALA A 50 4.27 -15.46 15.88
N MET A 51 3.75 -15.68 14.67
CA MET A 51 2.50 -15.10 14.20
C MET A 51 1.29 -15.60 14.99
N ALA A 52 1.23 -16.89 15.29
CA ALA A 52 0.15 -17.48 16.09
C ALA A 52 0.12 -16.93 17.52
N ALA A 53 1.31 -16.75 18.13
CA ALA A 53 1.42 -16.13 19.45
C ALA A 53 0.96 -14.65 19.44
N ALA A 54 1.36 -13.88 18.43
CA ALA A 54 0.90 -12.50 18.25
C ALA A 54 -0.62 -12.41 18.04
N PHE A 55 -1.19 -13.30 17.23
CA PHE A 55 -2.65 -13.40 17.02
C PHE A 55 -3.38 -13.73 18.33
N GLY A 56 -2.87 -14.65 19.14
CA GLY A 56 -3.43 -14.98 20.45
C GLY A 56 -3.46 -13.78 21.41
N LEU A 57 -2.40 -12.95 21.42
CA LEU A 57 -2.39 -11.70 22.20
C LEU A 57 -3.36 -10.66 21.64
N CYS A 58 -3.52 -10.57 20.32
CA CYS A 58 -4.52 -9.68 19.71
C CYS A 58 -5.95 -10.12 20.07
N LEU A 59 -6.24 -11.42 20.10
CA LEU A 59 -7.55 -11.95 20.53
C LEU A 59 -7.85 -11.61 21.98
N ARG A 60 -6.85 -11.74 22.88
CA ARG A 60 -6.98 -11.32 24.27
C ARG A 60 -7.30 -9.83 24.36
N GLY A 61 -6.50 -8.99 23.72
CA GLY A 61 -6.69 -7.54 23.74
C GLY A 61 -8.03 -7.11 23.16
N PHE A 62 -8.48 -7.76 22.09
CA PHE A 62 -9.79 -7.54 21.49
C PHE A 62 -10.94 -7.88 22.45
N GLY A 63 -10.82 -8.98 23.21
CA GLY A 63 -11.79 -9.33 24.26
C GLY A 63 -11.81 -8.30 25.39
N ASP A 64 -10.64 -7.86 25.83
CA ASP A 64 -10.49 -6.88 26.92
C ASP A 64 -11.13 -5.52 26.56
N ILE A 65 -10.96 -5.04 25.31
CA ILE A 65 -11.53 -3.75 24.85
C ILE A 65 -13.03 -3.81 24.49
N GLY A 66 -13.61 -5.00 24.49
CA GLY A 66 -15.04 -5.20 24.22
C GLY A 66 -15.94 -5.08 25.44
N GLY A 67 -15.36 -5.01 26.63
CA GLY A 67 -16.06 -4.73 27.89
C GLY A 67 -16.18 -3.24 28.18
N GLU A 68 -16.06 -2.87 29.45
CA GLU A 68 -16.11 -1.46 29.90
C GLU A 68 -14.84 -0.65 29.56
N THR A 69 -13.74 -1.33 29.23
CA THR A 69 -12.48 -0.67 28.88
C THR A 69 -12.45 -0.38 27.39
N GLU A 70 -12.44 0.89 26.97
CA GLU A 70 -12.43 1.24 25.54
C GLU A 70 -11.02 1.30 24.93
N LEU A 71 -9.98 1.38 25.77
CA LEU A 71 -8.60 1.59 25.35
C LEU A 71 -7.62 0.93 26.33
N LEU A 72 -6.67 0.16 25.79
CA LEU A 72 -5.51 -0.36 26.53
C LEU A 72 -4.26 0.41 26.10
N GLN A 73 -3.46 0.80 27.08
CA GLN A 73 -2.20 1.50 26.85
C GLN A 73 -1.06 0.81 27.62
N SER A 74 0.09 0.67 26.96
CA SER A 74 1.32 0.20 27.60
C SER A 74 1.97 1.30 28.43
N SER A 75 2.98 0.96 29.23
CA SER A 75 3.93 1.98 29.70
C SER A 75 4.51 2.77 28.52
N SER A 76 4.70 4.07 28.74
CA SER A 76 5.37 4.97 27.80
C SER A 76 6.79 5.26 28.26
N TRP A 77 7.69 5.49 27.30
CA TRP A 77 9.03 6.03 27.58
C TRP A 77 9.36 7.15 26.60
N ALA A 78 10.15 8.12 27.05
CA ALA A 78 10.59 9.22 26.20
C ALA A 78 11.56 8.71 25.11
N TRP A 79 11.23 8.96 23.85
CA TRP A 79 12.13 8.70 22.72
C TRP A 79 12.97 9.91 22.38
N ILE A 80 12.32 11.07 22.23
CA ILE A 80 12.97 12.35 21.95
C ILE A 80 12.54 13.30 23.07
N PRO A 81 13.36 13.47 24.12
CA PRO A 81 13.09 14.41 25.19
C PRO A 81 13.45 15.84 24.71
N GLY A 82 12.47 16.57 24.21
CA GLY A 82 12.64 17.91 23.64
C GLY A 82 12.03 19.01 24.50
N GLY A 83 12.45 19.16 25.77
CA GLY A 83 12.12 20.31 26.62
C GLY A 83 10.63 20.68 26.68
N GLU A 84 10.32 21.98 26.75
CA GLU A 84 8.94 22.51 26.89
C GLU A 84 8.08 22.40 25.60
N GLY A 85 8.59 21.84 24.50
CA GLY A 85 7.90 21.89 23.20
C GLY A 85 7.75 20.58 22.42
N LEU A 86 8.63 19.58 22.61
CA LEU A 86 8.59 18.33 21.84
C LEU A 86 8.93 17.13 22.74
N ASP A 87 7.96 16.60 23.48
CA ASP A 87 8.09 15.32 24.18
C ASP A 87 7.47 14.20 23.35
N ILE A 88 8.30 13.46 22.60
CA ILE A 88 7.83 12.29 21.85
C ILE A 88 8.01 11.05 22.72
N GLN A 89 6.89 10.54 23.24
CA GLN A 89 6.85 9.28 23.98
C GLN A 89 6.58 8.11 23.03
N VAL A 90 7.11 6.92 23.32
CA VAL A 90 6.70 5.69 22.65
C VAL A 90 5.76 4.93 23.56
N ALA A 91 4.55 4.67 23.07
CA ALA A 91 3.56 3.84 23.74
C ALA A 91 2.79 3.02 22.69
N MET A 92 2.39 1.82 23.09
CA MET A 92 1.45 0.99 22.34
C MET A 92 0.04 1.21 22.87
N VAL A 93 -0.88 1.50 21.96
CA VAL A 93 -2.29 1.77 22.21
C VAL A 93 -3.13 0.76 21.41
N LEU A 94 -3.95 0.01 22.13
CA LEU A 94 -4.94 -0.87 21.55
C LEU A 94 -6.34 -0.33 21.86
N ASP A 95 -7.03 0.16 20.84
CA ASP A 95 -8.42 0.58 20.91
C ASP A 95 -9.26 -0.19 19.90
N ARG A 96 -10.53 0.15 19.77
CA ARG A 96 -11.48 -0.60 18.95
C ARG A 96 -11.13 -0.61 17.45
N LEU A 97 -10.48 0.45 16.94
CA LEU A 97 -10.01 0.48 15.54
C LEU A 97 -8.72 -0.33 15.37
N SER A 98 -7.71 -0.11 16.22
CA SER A 98 -6.44 -0.83 16.10
C SER A 98 -6.59 -2.31 16.46
N GLY A 99 -7.53 -2.68 17.33
CA GLY A 99 -7.91 -4.06 17.63
C GLY A 99 -8.50 -4.80 16.43
N ALA A 100 -9.47 -4.19 15.74
CA ALA A 100 -10.05 -4.77 14.53
C ALA A 100 -8.98 -4.96 13.43
N MET A 101 -8.14 -3.94 13.22
CA MET A 101 -7.04 -4.02 12.25
C MET A 101 -5.98 -5.04 12.65
N ALA A 102 -5.61 -5.12 13.94
CA ALA A 102 -4.62 -6.08 14.44
C ALA A 102 -5.09 -7.53 14.23
N LEU A 103 -6.38 -7.83 14.42
CA LEU A 103 -6.95 -9.14 14.12
C LEU A 103 -6.92 -9.46 12.62
N VAL A 104 -7.20 -8.49 11.76
CA VAL A 104 -7.07 -8.69 10.30
C VAL A 104 -5.62 -8.96 9.92
N VAL A 105 -4.69 -8.11 10.36
CA VAL A 105 -3.25 -8.21 10.05
C VAL A 105 -2.66 -9.53 10.54
N THR A 106 -2.95 -9.93 11.79
CA THR A 106 -2.37 -11.15 12.38
C THR A 106 -3.14 -12.41 12.00
N GLY A 107 -4.47 -12.37 11.90
CA GLY A 107 -5.30 -13.51 11.54
C GLY A 107 -5.18 -13.90 10.07
N VAL A 108 -5.44 -12.95 9.15
CA VAL A 108 -5.21 -13.20 7.71
C VAL A 108 -3.72 -13.40 7.44
N GLY A 109 -2.85 -12.66 8.13
CA GLY A 109 -1.42 -12.85 8.07
C GLY A 109 -1.01 -14.28 8.43
N LEU A 110 -1.52 -14.86 9.51
CA LEU A 110 -1.24 -16.24 9.92
C LEU A 110 -1.62 -17.25 8.83
N LEU A 111 -2.79 -17.10 8.22
CA LEU A 111 -3.24 -17.96 7.10
C LEU A 111 -2.30 -17.85 5.89
N ILE A 112 -1.83 -16.64 5.59
CA ILE A 112 -0.84 -16.40 4.52
C ILE A 112 0.51 -17.05 4.87
N HIS A 113 0.96 -17.01 6.13
CA HIS A 113 2.22 -17.65 6.56
C HIS A 113 2.14 -19.17 6.41
N VAL A 114 1.00 -19.77 6.78
CA VAL A 114 0.75 -21.22 6.60
C VAL A 114 0.77 -21.57 5.11
N TYR A 115 0.05 -20.81 4.27
CA TYR A 115 0.06 -21.02 2.82
C TYR A 115 1.47 -20.89 2.23
N ALA A 116 2.22 -19.85 2.64
CA ALA A 116 3.54 -19.57 2.12
C ALA A 116 4.55 -20.68 2.42
N ALA A 117 4.39 -21.42 3.53
CA ALA A 117 5.23 -22.55 3.86
C ALA A 117 5.12 -23.69 2.83
N GLY A 118 3.94 -23.87 2.24
CA GLY A 118 3.74 -24.78 1.11
C GLY A 118 4.29 -24.19 -0.20
N TYR A 119 3.91 -22.96 -0.51
CA TYR A 119 4.23 -22.30 -1.78
C TYR A 119 5.74 -22.09 -2.00
N MET A 120 6.48 -21.71 -0.96
CA MET A 120 7.92 -21.42 -1.07
C MET A 120 8.78 -22.69 -0.93
N ARG A 121 8.19 -23.87 -0.71
CA ARG A 121 8.93 -25.09 -0.45
C ARG A 121 9.87 -25.41 -1.62
N GLY A 122 11.17 -25.52 -1.33
CA GLY A 122 12.20 -25.77 -2.34
C GLY A 122 12.91 -24.50 -2.84
N ASP A 123 12.41 -23.30 -2.54
CA ASP A 123 13.11 -22.05 -2.90
C ASP A 123 14.37 -21.85 -2.04
N ALA A 124 15.48 -21.48 -2.69
CA ALA A 124 16.77 -21.25 -2.05
C ALA A 124 16.74 -20.17 -0.96
N GLY A 125 15.82 -19.20 -1.07
CA GLY A 125 15.61 -18.09 -0.15
C GLY A 125 14.52 -18.33 0.90
N TYR A 126 14.10 -19.58 1.17
CA TYR A 126 12.99 -19.89 2.09
C TYR A 126 13.06 -19.16 3.45
N ALA A 127 14.21 -19.21 4.14
CA ALA A 127 14.36 -18.55 5.44
C ALA A 127 14.40 -17.01 5.33
N LYS A 128 15.02 -16.47 4.26
CA LYS A 128 15.03 -15.04 3.92
C LYS A 128 13.60 -14.52 3.73
N PHE A 129 12.77 -15.30 3.03
CA PHE A 129 11.38 -14.96 2.76
C PHE A 129 10.58 -14.77 4.06
N PHE A 130 10.64 -15.75 4.97
CA PHE A 130 9.94 -15.67 6.25
C PHE A 130 10.48 -14.58 7.18
N ALA A 131 11.78 -14.28 7.12
CA ALA A 131 12.34 -13.14 7.84
C ALA A 131 11.71 -11.82 7.40
N PHE A 132 11.63 -11.59 6.08
CA PHE A 132 10.99 -10.39 5.53
C PHE A 132 9.49 -10.35 5.78
N LEU A 133 8.79 -11.50 5.70
CA LEU A 133 7.35 -11.58 5.92
C LEU A 133 6.98 -11.22 7.37
N ASN A 134 7.71 -11.75 8.35
CA ASN A 134 7.51 -11.41 9.76
C ASN A 134 7.89 -9.95 10.06
N LEU A 135 8.99 -9.46 9.50
CA LEU A 135 9.41 -8.06 9.68
C LEU A 135 8.34 -7.10 9.15
N PHE A 136 7.75 -7.44 8.00
CA PHE A 136 6.67 -6.68 7.41
C PHE A 136 5.46 -6.60 8.37
N VAL A 137 5.04 -7.73 8.95
CA VAL A 137 3.95 -7.74 9.94
C VAL A 137 4.31 -6.94 11.18
N THR A 138 5.53 -7.04 11.70
CA THR A 138 5.99 -6.20 12.81
C THR A 138 5.80 -4.72 12.51
N MET A 139 6.26 -4.25 11.35
CA MET A 139 6.17 -2.82 11.00
C MET A 139 4.72 -2.38 10.82
N MET A 140 3.85 -3.26 10.30
CA MET A 140 2.41 -2.99 10.24
C MET A 140 1.77 -2.92 11.63
N LEU A 141 2.18 -3.78 12.56
CA LEU A 141 1.70 -3.75 13.95
C LEU A 141 2.19 -2.49 14.68
N VAL A 142 3.43 -2.06 14.46
CA VAL A 142 3.95 -0.79 14.98
C VAL A 142 3.13 0.39 14.43
N LEU A 143 2.79 0.36 13.14
CA LEU A 143 1.98 1.41 12.51
C LEU A 143 0.61 1.56 13.19
N ILE A 144 -0.12 0.46 13.40
CA ILE A 144 -1.49 0.51 13.91
C ILE A 144 -1.57 0.59 15.44
N LEU A 145 -0.56 0.12 16.18
CA LEU A 145 -0.56 0.14 17.64
C LEU A 145 0.12 1.39 18.20
N SER A 146 0.72 2.25 17.38
CA SER A 146 1.39 3.44 17.92
C SER A 146 0.39 4.45 18.50
N GLY A 147 0.68 4.96 19.70
CA GLY A 147 -0.11 6.01 20.35
C GLY A 147 0.08 7.43 19.76
N ASN A 148 0.99 7.62 18.81
CA ASN A 148 1.23 8.93 18.19
C ASN A 148 1.57 8.83 16.71
N MET A 149 1.53 9.98 16.02
CA MET A 149 1.81 10.06 14.59
C MET A 149 3.27 9.72 14.24
N VAL A 150 4.22 9.99 15.13
CA VAL A 150 5.64 9.71 14.87
C VAL A 150 5.90 8.21 14.81
N GLY A 151 5.41 7.45 15.79
CA GLY A 151 5.52 5.99 15.76
C GLY A 151 4.68 5.36 14.64
N THR A 152 3.54 5.97 14.30
CA THR A 152 2.79 5.59 13.08
C THR A 152 3.66 5.77 11.84
N PHE A 153 4.39 6.89 11.72
CA PHE A 153 5.31 7.17 10.61
C PHE A 153 6.50 6.20 10.57
N VAL A 154 7.03 5.76 11.72
CA VAL A 154 8.05 4.70 11.78
C VAL A 154 7.52 3.40 11.18
N GLY A 155 6.32 2.98 11.58
CA GLY A 155 5.67 1.81 11.00
C GLY A 155 5.38 1.99 9.50
N TRP A 156 4.95 3.20 9.10
CA TRP A 156 4.63 3.60 7.72
C TRP A 156 5.82 3.47 6.75
N GLU A 157 6.97 3.94 7.19
CA GLU A 157 8.26 3.79 6.51
C GLU A 157 8.73 2.34 6.52
N GLY A 158 8.60 1.68 7.68
CA GLY A 158 8.96 0.28 7.89
C GLY A 158 8.23 -0.67 6.94
N VAL A 159 6.92 -0.51 6.74
CA VAL A 159 6.16 -1.32 5.78
C VAL A 159 6.58 -1.03 4.34
N GLY A 160 6.98 0.21 4.02
CA GLY A 160 7.51 0.58 2.71
C GLY A 160 8.85 -0.11 2.41
N LEU A 161 9.78 -0.10 3.37
CA LEU A 161 11.04 -0.84 3.25
C LEU A 161 10.81 -2.34 3.09
N CYS A 162 9.93 -2.93 3.92
CA CYS A 162 9.64 -4.34 3.83
C CYS A 162 8.96 -4.72 2.50
N SER A 163 8.09 -3.86 1.96
CA SER A 163 7.52 -4.07 0.63
C SER A 163 8.58 -4.06 -0.48
N TYR A 164 9.59 -3.18 -0.39
CA TYR A 164 10.69 -3.14 -1.34
C TYR A 164 11.45 -4.48 -1.34
N LEU A 165 11.77 -5.00 -0.15
CA LEU A 165 12.48 -6.27 0.02
C LEU A 165 11.66 -7.48 -0.49
N LEU A 166 10.34 -7.47 -0.28
CA LEU A 166 9.45 -8.57 -0.65
C LEU A 166 9.06 -8.56 -2.14
N ILE A 167 8.84 -7.39 -2.74
CA ILE A 167 8.60 -7.26 -4.18
C ILE A 167 9.86 -7.67 -4.95
N GLY A 168 11.03 -7.17 -4.51
CA GLY A 168 12.33 -7.49 -5.08
C GLY A 168 12.94 -8.80 -4.59
N PHE A 169 12.14 -9.74 -4.07
CA PHE A 169 12.66 -10.97 -3.45
C PHE A 169 13.49 -11.82 -4.43
N TRP A 170 13.03 -11.92 -5.68
CA TRP A 170 13.69 -12.55 -6.82
C TRP A 170 14.31 -11.51 -7.76
N TYR A 171 15.18 -10.65 -7.22
CA TYR A 171 15.80 -9.53 -7.94
C TYR A 171 16.61 -9.92 -9.18
N ASP A 172 16.97 -11.19 -9.33
CA ASP A 172 17.78 -11.77 -10.41
C ASP A 172 16.95 -12.43 -11.53
N ARG A 173 15.63 -12.63 -11.33
CA ARG A 173 14.75 -13.23 -12.34
C ARG A 173 14.32 -12.22 -13.40
N ASP A 174 13.91 -12.74 -14.56
CA ASP A 174 13.30 -11.97 -15.66
C ASP A 174 14.11 -10.71 -16.04
N GLY A 175 15.44 -10.85 -16.11
CA GLY A 175 16.34 -9.73 -16.44
C GLY A 175 16.38 -8.61 -15.40
N GLY A 176 16.00 -8.89 -14.14
CA GLY A 176 15.96 -7.92 -13.05
C GLY A 176 14.65 -7.13 -12.95
N SER A 177 13.60 -7.52 -13.68
CA SER A 177 12.29 -6.88 -13.63
C SER A 177 11.73 -6.72 -12.20
N PRO A 178 11.78 -7.73 -11.30
CA PRO A 178 11.31 -7.58 -9.92
C PRO A 178 12.07 -6.50 -9.11
N GLY A 179 13.37 -6.30 -9.39
CA GLY A 179 14.16 -5.25 -8.76
C GLY A 179 13.72 -3.85 -9.18
N HIS A 180 13.43 -3.65 -10.48
CA HIS A 180 12.90 -2.39 -10.99
C HIS A 180 11.50 -2.09 -10.42
N ALA A 181 10.63 -3.12 -10.36
CA ALA A 181 9.30 -3.01 -9.76
C ALA A 181 9.37 -2.60 -8.28
N ALA A 182 10.29 -3.21 -7.52
CA ALA A 182 10.53 -2.85 -6.13
C ALA A 182 10.99 -1.39 -6.00
N GLN A 183 11.94 -0.95 -6.83
CA GLN A 183 12.42 0.44 -6.81
C GLN A 183 11.30 1.43 -7.14
N LYS A 184 10.48 1.15 -8.16
CA LYS A 184 9.33 1.98 -8.52
C LYS A 184 8.35 2.08 -7.35
N ALA A 185 8.00 0.96 -6.71
CA ALA A 185 7.15 0.97 -5.53
C ALA A 185 7.73 1.80 -4.38
N PHE A 186 9.03 1.66 -4.09
CA PHE A 186 9.66 2.43 -3.02
C PHE A 186 9.65 3.95 -3.30
N VAL A 187 10.00 4.36 -4.53
CA VAL A 187 10.04 5.78 -4.92
C VAL A 187 8.65 6.40 -4.93
N VAL A 188 7.65 5.74 -5.52
CA VAL A 188 6.28 6.27 -5.59
C VAL A 188 5.68 6.42 -4.19
N ASN A 189 5.91 5.44 -3.30
CA ASN A 189 5.51 5.56 -1.90
C ASN A 189 6.22 6.71 -1.19
N ARG A 190 7.53 6.89 -1.43
CA ARG A 190 8.32 7.98 -0.83
C ARG A 190 7.77 9.37 -1.15
N ILE A 191 7.24 9.57 -2.35
CA ILE A 191 6.59 10.83 -2.75
C ILE A 191 5.38 11.10 -1.86
N GLY A 192 4.55 10.09 -1.59
CA GLY A 192 3.46 10.19 -0.62
C GLY A 192 3.97 10.43 0.80
N ASP A 193 5.02 9.72 1.22
CA ASP A 193 5.60 9.81 2.56
C ASP A 193 6.13 11.24 2.86
N ALA A 194 6.62 11.96 1.86
CA ALA A 194 6.98 13.38 1.99
C ALA A 194 5.77 14.27 2.28
N SER A 195 4.63 14.00 1.63
CA SER A 195 3.37 14.69 1.90
C SER A 195 2.84 14.39 3.31
N PHE A 196 2.96 13.14 3.78
CA PHE A 196 2.65 12.77 5.17
C PHE A 196 3.48 13.60 6.16
N LEU A 197 4.80 13.67 5.96
CA LEU A 197 5.71 14.41 6.84
C LEU A 197 5.34 15.89 6.94
N LEU A 198 5.02 16.53 5.81
CA LEU A 198 4.58 17.92 5.80
C LEU A 198 3.27 18.11 6.58
N GLY A 199 2.31 17.21 6.43
CA GLY A 199 1.06 17.23 7.20
C GLY A 199 1.30 17.06 8.70
N MET A 200 2.17 16.13 9.08
CA MET A 200 2.58 15.91 10.48
C MET A 200 3.27 17.16 11.07
N PHE A 201 4.20 17.79 10.34
CA PHE A 201 4.84 19.01 10.81
C PHE A 201 3.85 20.16 10.97
N LEU A 202 2.89 20.30 10.05
CA LEU A 202 1.86 21.34 10.14
C LEU A 202 0.94 21.15 11.36
N LEU A 203 0.55 19.91 11.67
CA LEU A 203 -0.22 19.62 12.88
C LEU A 203 0.59 19.89 14.14
N PHE A 204 1.86 19.51 14.16
CA PHE A 204 2.74 19.77 15.28
C PHE A 204 2.94 21.28 15.52
N THR A 205 3.18 22.08 14.48
CA THR A 205 3.34 23.54 14.65
C THR A 205 2.04 24.24 15.04
N THR A 206 0.88 23.63 14.78
CA THR A 206 -0.44 24.19 15.12
C THR A 206 -0.86 23.82 16.54
N PHE A 207 -0.65 22.57 16.97
CA PHE A 207 -1.18 22.05 18.24
C PHE A 207 -0.10 21.75 19.29
N GLY A 208 1.18 21.79 18.93
CA GLY A 208 2.30 21.49 19.83
C GLY A 208 2.42 20.01 20.22
N THR A 209 1.63 19.12 19.61
CA THR A 209 1.62 17.69 19.95
C THR A 209 1.32 16.83 18.73
N LEU A 210 1.81 15.59 18.77
CA LEU A 210 1.55 14.52 17.80
C LEU A 210 0.95 13.27 18.45
N ASP A 211 0.66 13.35 19.74
CA ASP A 211 -0.09 12.33 20.49
C ASP A 211 -1.55 12.35 20.06
N TYR A 212 -2.12 11.19 19.72
CA TYR A 212 -3.45 11.15 19.11
C TYR A 212 -4.55 11.68 20.03
N ALA A 213 -4.47 11.41 21.35
CA ALA A 213 -5.50 11.83 22.29
C ALA A 213 -5.58 13.36 22.37
N ASN A 214 -4.44 14.02 22.58
CA ASN A 214 -4.36 15.48 22.67
C ASN A 214 -4.64 16.15 21.31
N LEU A 215 -4.16 15.55 20.22
CA LEU A 215 -4.33 16.08 18.87
C LEU A 215 -5.82 16.08 18.45
N VAL A 216 -6.56 15.00 18.73
CA VAL A 216 -7.99 14.91 18.44
C VAL A 216 -8.78 15.98 19.18
N GLU A 217 -8.45 16.25 20.44
CA GLU A 217 -9.12 17.28 21.24
C GLU A 217 -8.83 18.69 20.71
N GLY A 218 -7.58 19.00 20.36
CA GLY A 218 -7.21 20.26 19.73
C GLY A 218 -7.90 20.49 18.38
N ILE A 219 -7.99 19.46 17.54
CA ILE A 219 -8.70 19.52 16.26
C ILE A 219 -10.19 19.75 16.46
N ARG A 220 -10.82 19.04 17.41
CA ARG A 220 -12.25 19.21 17.73
C ARG A 220 -12.54 20.64 18.15
N ALA A 221 -11.74 21.20 19.06
CA ALA A 221 -11.91 22.57 19.52
C ALA A 221 -11.79 23.59 18.36
N ALA A 222 -10.76 23.45 17.51
CA ALA A 222 -10.56 24.32 16.36
C ALA A 222 -11.71 24.20 15.33
N ALA A 223 -12.15 22.98 15.03
CA ALA A 223 -13.23 22.73 14.08
C ALA A 223 -14.58 23.28 14.54
N MET A 224 -14.92 23.10 15.83
CA MET A 224 -16.16 23.61 16.41
C MET A 224 -16.14 25.14 16.63
N GLY A 225 -14.96 25.71 16.87
CA GLY A 225 -14.76 27.16 16.98
C GLY A 225 -14.67 27.90 15.64
N GLY A 226 -14.55 27.18 14.52
CA GLY A 226 -14.33 27.77 13.19
C GLY A 226 -12.92 28.35 12.99
N GLU A 227 -11.97 28.02 13.87
CA GLU A 227 -10.59 28.49 13.82
C GLU A 227 -9.73 27.57 12.94
N ASN A 228 -8.65 28.10 12.37
CA ASN A 228 -7.64 27.33 11.62
C ASN A 228 -8.18 26.48 10.44
N SER A 229 -9.36 26.80 9.90
CA SER A 229 -10.05 26.00 8.87
C SER A 229 -9.18 25.71 7.62
N GLY A 230 -8.42 26.70 7.15
CA GLY A 230 -7.47 26.54 6.05
C GLY A 230 -6.31 25.62 6.40
N THR A 231 -5.76 25.74 7.61
CA THR A 231 -4.66 24.89 8.11
C THR A 231 -5.11 23.45 8.28
N LEU A 232 -6.30 23.22 8.85
CA LEU A 232 -6.89 21.88 8.99
C LEU A 232 -7.13 21.23 7.61
N THR A 233 -7.65 21.99 6.65
CA THR A 233 -7.85 21.53 5.27
C THR A 233 -6.51 21.12 4.63
N LEU A 234 -5.49 21.98 4.74
CA LEU A 234 -4.17 21.69 4.18
C LEU A 234 -3.52 20.47 4.86
N ALA A 235 -3.61 20.36 6.19
CA ALA A 235 -3.10 19.21 6.94
C ALA A 235 -3.81 17.91 6.51
N ALA A 236 -5.13 17.92 6.38
CA ALA A 236 -5.92 16.79 5.90
C ALA A 236 -5.47 16.35 4.49
N LEU A 237 -5.31 17.30 3.55
CA LEU A 237 -4.89 17.02 2.19
C LEU A 237 -3.44 16.52 2.09
N LEU A 238 -2.53 17.05 2.91
CA LEU A 238 -1.14 16.59 2.97
C LEU A 238 -1.04 15.15 3.51
N LEU A 239 -1.78 14.83 4.57
CA LEU A 239 -1.84 13.46 5.10
C LEU A 239 -2.56 12.51 4.13
N PHE A 240 -3.58 12.99 3.42
CA PHE A 240 -4.21 12.24 2.33
C PHE A 240 -3.24 11.97 1.17
N GLY A 241 -2.34 12.90 0.84
CA GLY A 241 -1.25 12.64 -0.11
C GLY A 241 -0.36 11.47 0.32
N GLY A 242 -0.09 11.34 1.62
CA GLY A 242 0.54 10.16 2.20
C GLY A 242 -0.28 8.89 1.97
N ALA A 243 -1.57 8.93 2.34
CA ALA A 243 -2.50 7.82 2.15
C ALA A 243 -2.61 7.39 0.67
N CYS A 244 -2.54 8.33 -0.28
CA CYS A 244 -2.57 8.07 -1.72
C CYS A 244 -1.38 7.22 -2.17
N GLY A 245 -0.18 7.47 -1.64
CA GLY A 245 1.02 6.68 -1.94
C GLY A 245 0.86 5.21 -1.55
N LYS A 246 0.61 4.95 -0.25
CA LYS A 246 0.51 3.57 0.28
C LYS A 246 -0.72 2.82 -0.20
N SER A 247 -1.84 3.51 -0.41
CA SER A 247 -3.11 2.90 -0.79
C SER A 247 -3.38 2.95 -2.29
N ALA A 248 -2.33 3.22 -3.08
CA ALA A 248 -2.37 3.23 -4.53
C ALA A 248 -3.57 4.01 -5.09
N GLN A 249 -3.77 5.25 -4.63
CA GLN A 249 -4.81 6.13 -5.17
C GLN A 249 -4.27 6.93 -6.34
N PHE A 250 -5.17 7.35 -7.23
CA PHE A 250 -4.81 8.30 -8.28
C PHE A 250 -4.22 9.57 -7.65
N PRO A 251 -3.04 10.03 -8.09
CA PRO A 251 -2.33 9.57 -9.29
C PRO A 251 -1.19 8.56 -9.01
N LEU A 252 -0.88 8.25 -7.74
CA LEU A 252 0.25 7.40 -7.28
C LEU A 252 -0.01 5.88 -7.29
N PHE A 253 -0.94 5.37 -8.11
CA PHE A 253 -1.34 3.95 -8.07
C PHE A 253 -0.45 3.00 -8.90
N THR A 254 0.42 3.55 -9.77
CA THR A 254 1.12 2.80 -10.84
C THR A 254 2.09 1.73 -10.33
N TRP A 255 2.47 1.76 -9.06
CA TRP A 255 3.37 0.76 -8.48
C TRP A 255 2.68 -0.56 -8.12
N LEU A 256 1.37 -0.53 -7.82
CA LEU A 256 0.65 -1.70 -7.30
C LEU A 256 0.54 -2.84 -8.33
N PRO A 257 0.22 -2.58 -9.62
CA PRO A 257 0.24 -3.62 -10.64
C PRO A 257 1.62 -4.26 -10.81
N ASP A 258 2.69 -3.46 -10.79
CA ASP A 258 4.07 -3.95 -10.98
C ASP A 258 4.57 -4.75 -9.76
N ALA A 259 4.04 -4.48 -8.57
CA ALA A 259 4.32 -5.25 -7.36
C ALA A 259 3.93 -6.74 -7.49
N MET A 260 3.17 -7.12 -8.52
CA MET A 260 2.88 -8.52 -8.85
C MET A 260 4.08 -9.32 -9.33
N ALA A 261 5.24 -8.69 -9.55
CA ALA A 261 6.50 -9.36 -9.77
C ALA A 261 6.96 -10.22 -8.57
N GLY A 262 6.57 -9.86 -7.34
CA GLY A 262 6.93 -10.58 -6.12
C GLY A 262 6.19 -11.93 -5.96
N PRO A 263 6.61 -12.78 -5.00
CA PRO A 263 5.94 -14.05 -4.72
C PRO A 263 4.46 -13.87 -4.38
N THR A 264 3.60 -14.79 -4.80
CA THR A 264 2.14 -14.63 -4.63
C THR A 264 1.65 -14.47 -3.18
N PRO A 265 2.24 -15.15 -2.16
CA PRO A 265 1.88 -14.89 -0.77
C PRO A 265 2.17 -13.44 -0.31
N VAL A 266 3.18 -12.79 -0.90
CA VAL A 266 3.47 -11.36 -0.67
C VAL A 266 2.33 -10.51 -1.20
N SER A 267 1.88 -10.77 -2.43
CA SER A 267 0.75 -10.06 -3.03
C SER A 267 -0.49 -10.17 -2.14
N ALA A 268 -0.79 -11.35 -1.60
CA ALA A 268 -1.89 -11.53 -0.66
C ALA A 268 -1.71 -10.70 0.63
N LEU A 269 -0.51 -10.66 1.22
CA LEU A 269 -0.27 -9.92 2.45
C LEU A 269 -0.37 -8.40 2.25
N ILE A 270 0.40 -7.87 1.30
CA ILE A 270 0.52 -6.43 1.03
C ILE A 270 -0.84 -5.88 0.57
N HIS A 271 -1.56 -6.61 -0.29
CA HIS A 271 -2.72 -6.06 -1.02
C HIS A 271 -4.06 -6.40 -0.38
N ALA A 272 -4.12 -7.34 0.57
CA ALA A 272 -5.38 -7.67 1.24
C ALA A 272 -5.49 -7.02 2.62
N ALA A 273 -4.47 -7.17 3.47
CA ALA A 273 -4.62 -6.94 4.92
C ALA A 273 -3.79 -5.77 5.48
N THR A 274 -2.77 -5.28 4.77
CA THR A 274 -1.68 -4.52 5.43
C THR A 274 -1.33 -3.16 4.80
N MET A 275 -0.37 -3.12 3.86
CA MET A 275 0.22 -1.86 3.39
C MET A 275 -0.83 -0.95 2.75
N VAL A 276 -1.66 -1.51 1.87
CA VAL A 276 -2.64 -0.73 1.12
C VAL A 276 -3.81 -0.23 1.97
N THR A 277 -4.00 -0.79 3.17
CA THR A 277 -5.05 -0.38 4.11
C THR A 277 -4.55 0.64 5.13
N SER A 278 -3.24 0.91 5.17
CA SER A 278 -2.63 1.86 6.11
C SER A 278 -3.13 3.30 5.93
N GLY A 279 -3.36 3.75 4.69
CA GLY A 279 -3.96 5.06 4.42
C GLY A 279 -5.40 5.17 4.88
N ILE A 280 -6.18 4.09 4.76
CA ILE A 280 -7.56 4.05 5.27
C ILE A 280 -7.55 4.10 6.79
N TYR A 281 -6.67 3.33 7.44
CA TYR A 281 -6.48 3.38 8.89
C TYR A 281 -6.12 4.80 9.36
N LEU A 282 -5.18 5.48 8.69
CA LEU A 282 -4.80 6.86 9.02
C LEU A 282 -6.00 7.82 8.94
N VAL A 283 -6.78 7.75 7.86
CA VAL A 283 -7.94 8.64 7.66
C VAL A 283 -9.02 8.38 8.71
N ILE A 284 -9.29 7.12 9.07
CA ILE A 284 -10.25 6.79 10.13
C ILE A 284 -9.71 7.22 11.49
N ARG A 285 -8.43 6.99 11.79
CA ARG A 285 -7.78 7.40 13.05
C ARG A 285 -7.85 8.92 13.24
N LEU A 286 -7.70 9.67 12.16
CA LEU A 286 -7.80 11.14 12.12
C LEU A 286 -9.15 11.61 11.56
N ASN A 287 -10.22 10.83 11.72
CA ASN A 287 -11.55 11.23 11.24
C ASN A 287 -11.98 12.65 11.65
N PRO A 288 -11.62 13.19 12.85
CA PRO A 288 -11.97 14.56 13.21
C PRO A 288 -11.31 15.61 12.31
N LEU A 289 -10.08 15.35 11.85
CA LEU A 289 -9.34 16.24 10.95
C LEU A 289 -10.02 16.34 9.59
N PHE A 290 -10.42 15.19 9.04
CA PHE A 290 -11.09 15.12 7.74
C PHE A 290 -12.51 15.68 7.82
N ALA A 291 -13.25 15.37 8.89
CA ALA A 291 -14.58 15.91 9.16
C ALA A 291 -14.60 17.45 9.20
N ALA A 292 -13.51 18.07 9.66
CA ALA A 292 -13.38 19.53 9.75
C ALA A 292 -13.37 20.25 8.38
N SER A 293 -13.16 19.53 7.26
CA SER A 293 -13.08 20.15 5.93
C SER A 293 -13.85 19.37 4.86
N GLU A 294 -14.91 19.98 4.33
CA GLU A 294 -15.66 19.42 3.19
C GLU A 294 -14.87 19.40 1.90
N VAL A 295 -13.96 20.36 1.70
CA VAL A 295 -13.04 20.33 0.55
C VAL A 295 -12.15 19.10 0.63
N ALA A 296 -11.62 18.77 1.81
CA ALA A 296 -10.82 17.57 2.00
C ALA A 296 -11.67 16.30 1.74
N LEU A 297 -12.86 16.19 2.34
CA LEU A 297 -13.76 15.05 2.14
C LEU A 297 -14.16 14.85 0.68
N PHE A 298 -14.56 15.92 -0.01
CA PHE A 298 -14.93 15.84 -1.42
C PHE A 298 -13.75 15.41 -2.29
N LEU A 299 -12.54 15.93 -2.06
CA LEU A 299 -11.35 15.52 -2.81
C LEU A 299 -10.97 14.07 -2.53
N VAL A 300 -11.07 13.62 -1.28
CA VAL A 300 -10.89 12.21 -0.92
C VAL A 300 -11.88 11.32 -1.67
N ALA A 301 -13.16 11.69 -1.69
CA ALA A 301 -14.21 10.95 -2.40
C ALA A 301 -14.01 10.94 -3.92
N ALA A 302 -13.69 12.10 -4.49
CA ALA A 302 -13.51 12.27 -5.93
C ALA A 302 -12.29 11.48 -6.44
N ILE A 303 -11.17 11.52 -5.72
CA ILE A 303 -9.98 10.72 -6.04
C ILE A 303 -10.26 9.24 -5.85
N GLY A 304 -10.99 8.85 -4.81
CA GLY A 304 -11.44 7.47 -4.62
C GLY A 304 -12.28 6.95 -5.79
N ALA A 305 -13.29 7.71 -6.23
CA ALA A 305 -14.14 7.38 -7.37
C ALA A 305 -13.36 7.32 -8.69
N ALA A 306 -12.46 8.27 -8.95
CA ALA A 306 -11.61 8.26 -10.13
C ALA A 306 -10.67 7.04 -10.15
N THR A 307 -10.05 6.72 -9.00
CA THR A 307 -9.22 5.52 -8.82
C THR A 307 -10.02 4.26 -9.09
N ALA A 308 -11.23 4.17 -8.54
CA ALA A 308 -12.13 3.04 -8.71
C ALA A 308 -12.42 2.78 -10.20
N LEU A 309 -12.75 3.83 -10.94
CA LEU A 309 -13.10 3.78 -12.36
C LEU A 309 -11.90 3.43 -13.26
N ILE A 310 -10.77 4.12 -13.07
CA ILE A 310 -9.56 3.93 -13.88
C ILE A 310 -9.06 2.49 -13.74
N ALA A 311 -8.95 2.00 -12.50
CA ALA A 311 -8.45 0.65 -12.27
C ALA A 311 -9.47 -0.44 -12.62
N GLY A 312 -10.76 -0.21 -12.34
CA GLY A 312 -11.83 -1.15 -12.68
C GLY A 312 -11.97 -1.35 -14.19
N SER A 313 -11.81 -0.28 -14.98
CA SER A 313 -11.79 -0.37 -16.44
C SER A 313 -10.52 -1.05 -16.97
N ALA A 314 -9.35 -0.77 -16.40
CA ALA A 314 -8.11 -1.45 -16.78
C ALA A 314 -8.17 -2.96 -16.54
N ALA A 315 -8.74 -3.40 -15.41
CA ALA A 315 -8.88 -4.82 -15.05
C ALA A 315 -9.65 -5.66 -16.08
N LEU A 316 -10.53 -5.06 -16.89
CA LEU A 316 -11.31 -5.75 -17.92
C LEU A 316 -10.44 -6.43 -18.98
N ARG A 317 -9.27 -5.84 -19.28
CA ARG A 317 -8.41 -6.27 -20.40
C ARG A 317 -7.01 -6.69 -19.97
N GLN A 318 -6.81 -6.89 -18.67
CA GLN A 318 -5.59 -7.54 -18.19
C GLN A 318 -5.60 -9.02 -18.55
N ARG A 319 -4.44 -9.50 -19.01
CA ARG A 319 -4.18 -10.90 -19.36
C ARG A 319 -3.51 -11.66 -18.22
N ASP A 320 -2.66 -10.99 -17.45
CA ASP A 320 -2.03 -11.58 -16.26
C ASP A 320 -3.05 -11.75 -15.13
N LEU A 321 -3.16 -12.97 -14.58
CA LEU A 321 -4.11 -13.32 -13.53
C LEU A 321 -3.90 -12.47 -12.25
N LYS A 322 -2.64 -12.25 -11.85
CA LYS A 322 -2.32 -11.39 -10.70
C LYS A 322 -2.56 -9.92 -11.02
N GLY A 323 -2.35 -9.51 -12.27
CA GLY A 323 -2.63 -8.18 -12.80
C GLY A 323 -4.11 -7.82 -12.67
N ILE A 324 -5.02 -8.71 -13.09
CA ILE A 324 -6.48 -8.52 -12.89
C ILE A 324 -6.80 -8.30 -11.40
N LEU A 325 -6.19 -9.11 -10.53
CA LEU A 325 -6.39 -9.00 -9.08
C LEU A 325 -5.79 -7.72 -8.47
N ALA A 326 -4.66 -7.24 -9.00
CA ALA A 326 -4.02 -6.01 -8.55
C ALA A 326 -4.86 -4.78 -8.90
N TYR A 327 -5.29 -4.64 -10.16
CA TYR A 327 -6.16 -3.52 -10.57
C TYR A 327 -7.51 -3.56 -9.88
N SER A 328 -8.08 -4.73 -9.65
CA SER A 328 -9.31 -4.82 -8.86
C SER A 328 -9.10 -4.43 -7.39
N THR A 329 -7.90 -4.61 -6.83
CA THR A 329 -7.57 -4.08 -5.49
C THR A 329 -7.45 -2.56 -5.50
N VAL A 330 -6.74 -1.97 -6.47
CA VAL A 330 -6.72 -0.49 -6.66
C VAL A 330 -8.16 0.04 -6.71
N SER A 331 -9.03 -0.65 -7.45
CA SER A 331 -10.43 -0.27 -7.57
C SER A 331 -11.20 -0.36 -6.23
N GLN A 332 -11.06 -1.45 -5.46
CA GLN A 332 -11.71 -1.59 -4.15
C GLN A 332 -11.19 -0.59 -3.13
N LEU A 333 -9.90 -0.27 -3.14
CA LEU A 333 -9.35 0.80 -2.29
C LEU A 333 -9.99 2.15 -2.65
N GLY A 334 -10.20 2.42 -3.95
CA GLY A 334 -10.96 3.58 -4.41
C GLY A 334 -12.36 3.68 -3.81
N TYR A 335 -13.09 2.56 -3.65
CA TYR A 335 -14.37 2.54 -2.92
C TYR A 335 -14.21 2.90 -1.44
N MET A 336 -13.17 2.38 -0.80
CA MET A 336 -12.91 2.68 0.61
C MET A 336 -12.65 4.19 0.79
N PHE A 337 -11.91 4.83 -0.12
CA PHE A 337 -11.73 6.30 -0.09
C PHE A 337 -13.00 7.07 -0.48
N LEU A 338 -13.83 6.54 -1.39
CA LEU A 338 -15.16 7.10 -1.64
C LEU A 338 -16.01 7.10 -0.35
N ALA A 339 -15.97 6.01 0.41
CA ALA A 339 -16.64 5.91 1.71
C ALA A 339 -16.11 6.94 2.71
N LEU A 340 -14.79 7.00 2.89
CA LEU A 340 -14.14 7.95 3.79
C LEU A 340 -14.48 9.41 3.44
N GLY A 341 -14.47 9.76 2.15
CA GLY A 341 -14.83 11.10 1.69
C GLY A 341 -16.33 11.42 1.76
N SER A 342 -17.19 10.41 1.94
CA SER A 342 -18.61 10.59 2.29
C SER A 342 -18.86 10.65 3.81
N GLY A 343 -17.81 10.53 4.64
CA GLY A 343 -17.93 10.45 6.11
C GLY A 343 -18.36 9.06 6.62
N ALA A 344 -18.39 8.05 5.77
CA ALA A 344 -18.79 6.68 6.12
C ALA A 344 -17.61 5.86 6.67
N TRP A 345 -17.11 6.27 7.84
CA TRP A 345 -15.92 5.68 8.48
C TRP A 345 -16.06 4.18 8.74
N VAL A 346 -17.23 3.77 9.24
CA VAL A 346 -17.56 2.39 9.59
C VAL A 346 -17.64 1.54 8.31
N ALA A 347 -18.35 2.02 7.28
CA ALA A 347 -18.45 1.34 5.98
C ALA A 347 -17.07 1.13 5.34
N ALA A 348 -16.17 2.11 5.45
CA ALA A 348 -14.80 1.99 4.95
C ALA A 348 -14.05 0.85 5.66
N LEU A 349 -14.08 0.77 7.00
CA LEU A 349 -13.43 -0.31 7.74
C LEU A 349 -14.10 -1.66 7.49
N PHE A 350 -15.43 -1.69 7.40
CA PHE A 350 -16.17 -2.91 7.08
C PHE A 350 -15.73 -3.48 5.73
N HIS A 351 -15.60 -2.62 4.72
CA HIS A 351 -15.09 -3.03 3.43
C HIS A 351 -13.62 -3.46 3.51
N VAL A 352 -12.76 -2.82 4.31
CA VAL A 352 -11.38 -3.29 4.56
C VAL A 352 -11.35 -4.72 5.09
N ILE A 353 -12.17 -5.05 6.10
CA ILE A 353 -12.21 -6.38 6.72
C ILE A 353 -12.66 -7.43 5.70
N THR A 354 -13.79 -7.19 5.04
CA THR A 354 -14.33 -8.13 4.05
C THR A 354 -13.37 -8.30 2.87
N HIS A 355 -12.76 -7.19 2.41
CA HIS A 355 -11.71 -7.18 1.39
C HIS A 355 -10.50 -8.01 1.77
N ALA A 356 -10.03 -7.90 3.01
CA ALA A 356 -8.90 -8.70 3.47
C ALA A 356 -9.20 -10.21 3.32
N PHE A 357 -10.44 -10.65 3.58
CA PHE A 357 -10.83 -12.04 3.41
C PHE A 357 -10.87 -12.46 1.94
N PHE A 358 -11.67 -11.79 1.10
CA PHE A 358 -11.87 -12.23 -0.29
C PHE A 358 -10.66 -11.93 -1.19
N LYS A 359 -9.84 -10.92 -0.91
CA LYS A 359 -8.61 -10.68 -1.67
C LYS A 359 -7.48 -11.61 -1.28
N ALA A 360 -7.30 -11.90 0.01
CA ALA A 360 -6.33 -12.93 0.39
C ALA A 360 -6.73 -14.26 -0.26
N LEU A 361 -8.01 -14.62 -0.23
CA LEU A 361 -8.53 -15.81 -0.91
C LEU A 361 -8.22 -15.83 -2.40
N LEU A 362 -8.51 -14.75 -3.12
CA LEU A 362 -8.29 -14.66 -4.57
C LEU A 362 -6.82 -14.66 -4.95
N PHE A 363 -5.95 -13.93 -4.22
CA PHE A 363 -4.51 -13.94 -4.49
C PHE A 363 -3.88 -15.29 -4.18
N LEU A 364 -4.20 -15.90 -3.04
CA LEU A 364 -3.69 -17.23 -2.71
C LEU A 364 -4.26 -18.29 -3.67
N GLY A 365 -5.54 -18.20 -4.04
CA GLY A 365 -6.15 -19.08 -5.04
C GLY A 365 -5.52 -18.93 -6.42
N ALA A 366 -5.21 -17.70 -6.85
CA ALA A 366 -4.42 -17.46 -8.06
C ALA A 366 -3.01 -18.05 -7.95
N GLY A 367 -2.40 -17.98 -6.76
CA GLY A 367 -1.12 -18.65 -6.49
C GLY A 367 -1.20 -20.17 -6.66
N SER A 368 -2.29 -20.80 -6.21
CA SER A 368 -2.54 -22.22 -6.43
C SER A 368 -2.68 -22.55 -7.91
N VAL A 369 -3.41 -21.73 -8.67
CA VAL A 369 -3.54 -21.87 -10.14
C VAL A 369 -2.19 -21.74 -10.83
N ILE A 370 -1.44 -20.66 -10.56
CA ILE A 370 -0.13 -20.39 -11.17
C ILE A 370 0.87 -21.52 -10.85
N HIS A 371 0.88 -21.99 -9.61
CA HIS A 371 1.75 -23.09 -9.21
C HIS A 371 1.40 -24.40 -9.93
N GLY A 372 0.10 -24.74 -10.02
CA GLY A 372 -0.37 -25.91 -10.76
C GLY A 372 -0.16 -25.80 -12.27
N MET A 373 -0.01 -24.58 -12.80
CA MET A 373 0.22 -24.29 -14.22
C MET A 373 1.70 -24.07 -14.56
N HIS A 374 2.64 -24.51 -13.72
CA HIS A 374 4.09 -24.32 -13.90
C HIS A 374 4.49 -22.85 -14.13
N GLU A 375 3.98 -21.95 -13.28
CA GLU A 375 4.26 -20.50 -13.29
C GLU A 375 3.68 -19.72 -14.50
N GLU A 376 2.78 -20.32 -15.27
CA GLU A 376 2.00 -19.60 -16.29
C GLU A 376 0.95 -18.68 -15.63
N LYS A 377 0.93 -17.42 -16.05
CA LYS A 377 0.11 -16.34 -15.46
C LYS A 377 -0.94 -15.81 -16.42
N ASP A 378 -0.79 -16.05 -17.72
CA ASP A 378 -1.70 -15.56 -18.75
C ASP A 378 -3.00 -16.38 -18.77
N VAL A 379 -4.14 -15.72 -18.47
CA VAL A 379 -5.46 -16.36 -18.46
C VAL A 379 -5.91 -16.85 -19.85
N HIS A 380 -5.30 -16.34 -20.93
CA HIS A 380 -5.59 -16.79 -22.29
C HIS A 380 -5.05 -18.20 -22.54
N LYS A 381 -3.99 -18.60 -21.83
CA LYS A 381 -3.39 -19.94 -21.88
C LYS A 381 -3.93 -20.90 -20.81
N MET A 382 -4.98 -20.50 -20.10
CA MET A 382 -5.67 -21.34 -19.10
C MET A 382 -6.98 -21.91 -19.67
N GLY A 383 -7.85 -22.46 -18.84
CA GLY A 383 -9.15 -23.00 -19.24
C GLY A 383 -9.37 -24.43 -18.77
N GLY A 384 -10.61 -24.81 -18.52
CA GLY A 384 -10.97 -26.17 -18.09
C GLY A 384 -10.44 -26.61 -16.70
N LEU A 385 -9.78 -25.72 -15.95
CA LEU A 385 -9.05 -26.08 -14.72
C LEU A 385 -9.92 -26.58 -13.57
N ARG A 386 -11.25 -26.37 -13.61
CA ARG A 386 -12.17 -26.90 -12.58
C ARG A 386 -12.11 -28.42 -12.41
N ARG A 387 -11.71 -29.14 -13.47
CA ARG A 387 -11.57 -30.61 -13.44
C ARG A 387 -10.30 -31.05 -12.72
N HIS A 388 -9.24 -30.26 -12.82
CA HIS A 388 -7.92 -30.54 -12.28
C HIS A 388 -7.74 -30.03 -10.84
N MET A 389 -8.39 -28.91 -10.52
CA MET A 389 -8.23 -28.21 -9.23
C MET A 389 -9.59 -27.83 -8.61
N PRO A 390 -10.44 -28.81 -8.23
CA PRO A 390 -11.81 -28.55 -7.80
C PRO A 390 -11.89 -27.74 -6.49
N ARG A 391 -10.94 -27.90 -5.57
CA ARG A 391 -10.94 -27.16 -4.30
C ARG A 391 -10.56 -25.71 -4.54
N THR A 392 -9.49 -25.50 -5.32
CA THR A 392 -9.09 -24.16 -5.74
C THR A 392 -10.22 -23.47 -6.50
N PHE A 393 -10.90 -24.15 -7.43
CA PHE A 393 -12.06 -23.61 -8.14
C PHE A 393 -13.19 -23.14 -7.21
N ILE A 394 -13.64 -23.98 -6.27
CA ILE A 394 -14.74 -23.63 -5.36
C ILE A 394 -14.35 -22.41 -4.52
N THR A 395 -13.18 -22.46 -3.88
CA THR A 395 -12.70 -21.37 -3.02
C THR A 395 -12.49 -20.06 -3.80
N PHE A 396 -11.92 -20.12 -5.00
CA PHE A 396 -11.73 -18.96 -5.87
C PHE A 396 -13.08 -18.35 -6.30
N THR A 397 -14.06 -19.19 -6.63
CA THR A 397 -15.41 -18.74 -7.00
C THR A 397 -16.12 -18.07 -5.82
N CYS A 398 -15.97 -18.58 -4.59
CA CYS A 398 -16.48 -17.90 -3.39
C CYS A 398 -15.88 -16.49 -3.23
N GLY A 399 -14.57 -16.35 -3.43
CA GLY A 399 -13.90 -15.05 -3.39
C GLY A 399 -14.38 -14.10 -4.50
N ALA A 400 -14.53 -14.60 -5.72
CA ALA A 400 -15.02 -13.81 -6.85
C ALA A 400 -16.47 -13.37 -6.67
N ALA A 401 -17.31 -14.23 -6.11
CA ALA A 401 -18.70 -13.93 -5.78
C ALA A 401 -18.80 -12.84 -4.71
N ALA A 402 -17.99 -12.94 -3.64
CA ALA A 402 -17.92 -11.91 -2.59
C ALA A 402 -17.41 -10.57 -3.15
N LEU A 403 -16.32 -10.57 -3.94
CA LEU A 403 -15.78 -9.37 -4.59
C LEU A 403 -16.79 -8.67 -5.51
N SER A 404 -17.57 -9.46 -6.25
CA SER A 404 -18.60 -8.97 -7.18
C SER A 404 -19.80 -8.33 -6.49
N GLY A 405 -19.93 -8.49 -5.18
CA GLY A 405 -21.11 -8.03 -4.43
C GLY A 405 -22.37 -8.80 -4.77
N LEU A 406 -22.27 -10.12 -4.99
CA LEU A 406 -23.49 -10.92 -5.19
C LEU A 406 -24.34 -10.92 -3.91
N PRO A 407 -25.69 -10.92 -4.03
CA PRO A 407 -26.58 -10.78 -2.89
C PRO A 407 -26.26 -11.76 -1.77
N LEU A 408 -26.38 -11.28 -0.52
CA LEU A 408 -26.15 -12.03 0.72
C LEU A 408 -24.69 -12.40 1.03
N LEU A 409 -23.72 -11.93 0.24
CA LEU A 409 -22.30 -12.15 0.51
C LEU A 409 -21.66 -10.94 1.20
N SER A 410 -20.46 -11.11 1.76
CA SER A 410 -19.78 -10.05 2.51
C SER A 410 -19.56 -8.75 1.72
N GLY A 411 -19.13 -8.85 0.46
CA GLY A 411 -18.90 -7.69 -0.38
C GLY A 411 -20.18 -7.01 -0.88
N PHE A 412 -21.34 -7.67 -0.79
CA PHE A 412 -22.63 -7.03 -1.07
C PHE A 412 -22.96 -6.02 0.02
N PHE A 413 -22.98 -6.46 1.27
CA PHE A 413 -23.28 -5.58 2.41
C PHE A 413 -22.29 -4.42 2.51
N SER A 414 -20.98 -4.70 2.43
CA SER A 414 -19.99 -3.65 2.61
C SER A 414 -19.91 -2.65 1.46
N LYS A 415 -20.10 -3.08 0.20
CA LYS A 415 -20.07 -2.16 -0.95
C LYS A 415 -21.37 -1.35 -1.06
N ASP A 416 -22.52 -1.96 -0.80
CA ASP A 416 -23.79 -1.26 -0.87
C ASP A 416 -23.91 -0.22 0.24
N GLU A 417 -23.36 -0.46 1.43
CA GLU A 417 -23.30 0.54 2.51
C GLU A 417 -22.51 1.79 2.07
N ILE A 418 -21.36 1.62 1.40
CA ILE A 418 -20.56 2.73 0.86
C ILE A 418 -21.39 3.54 -0.15
N LEU A 419 -22.06 2.86 -1.08
CA LEU A 419 -22.88 3.52 -2.10
C LEU A 419 -24.10 4.20 -1.47
N ALA A 420 -24.72 3.59 -0.46
CA ALA A 420 -25.85 4.17 0.27
C ALA A 420 -25.45 5.48 0.97
N HIS A 421 -24.34 5.49 1.72
CA HIS A 421 -23.85 6.71 2.35
C HIS A 421 -23.48 7.79 1.35
N THR A 422 -22.81 7.42 0.25
CA THR A 422 -22.47 8.38 -0.82
C THR A 422 -23.73 8.99 -1.44
N PHE A 423 -24.78 8.19 -1.65
CA PHE A 423 -26.06 8.66 -2.16
C PHE A 423 -26.78 9.59 -1.17
N ALA A 424 -26.70 9.28 0.12
CA ALA A 424 -27.36 10.02 1.20
C ALA A 424 -26.85 11.47 1.30
N VAL A 425 -25.55 11.70 1.09
CA VAL A 425 -24.96 13.06 1.14
C VAL A 425 -25.62 14.01 0.13
N GLY A 426 -25.98 13.52 -1.05
CA GLY A 426 -26.68 14.32 -2.07
C GLY A 426 -25.80 15.30 -2.87
N GLY A 427 -26.44 16.10 -3.72
CA GLY A 427 -25.76 17.14 -4.51
C GLY A 427 -24.69 16.58 -5.45
N ALA A 428 -23.47 17.09 -5.36
CA ALA A 428 -22.35 16.64 -6.19
C ALA A 428 -21.95 15.17 -5.95
N TRP A 429 -22.29 14.60 -4.80
CA TRP A 429 -21.97 13.21 -4.46
C TRP A 429 -22.81 12.21 -5.26
N TRP A 430 -23.94 12.61 -5.86
CA TRP A 430 -24.69 11.74 -6.77
C TRP A 430 -23.90 11.37 -8.03
N LEU A 431 -23.02 12.27 -8.51
CA LEU A 431 -22.11 11.93 -9.60
C LEU A 431 -21.10 10.86 -9.15
N LEU A 432 -20.51 11.02 -7.97
CA LEU A 432 -19.56 10.07 -7.40
C LEU A 432 -20.22 8.70 -7.13
N TRP A 433 -21.46 8.71 -6.64
CA TRP A 433 -22.29 7.51 -6.50
C TRP A 433 -22.52 6.82 -7.85
N GLY A 434 -22.88 7.57 -8.90
CA GLY A 434 -23.08 7.02 -10.24
C GLY A 434 -21.81 6.36 -10.81
N VAL A 435 -20.64 6.99 -10.59
CA VAL A 435 -19.33 6.40 -10.92
C VAL A 435 -19.07 5.13 -10.11
N GLY A 436 -19.43 5.13 -8.82
CA GLY A 436 -19.39 3.96 -7.95
C GLY A 436 -20.24 2.81 -8.50
N VAL A 437 -21.52 3.03 -8.77
CA VAL A 437 -22.43 2.00 -9.33
C VAL A 437 -21.90 1.45 -10.66
N PHE A 438 -21.43 2.32 -11.55
CA PHE A 438 -20.84 1.89 -12.82
C PHE A 438 -19.60 1.03 -12.60
N THR A 439 -18.72 1.42 -11.68
CA THR A 439 -17.52 0.64 -11.35
C THR A 439 -17.88 -0.70 -10.68
N ALA A 440 -19.02 -0.79 -9.99
CA ALA A 440 -19.48 -2.02 -9.35
C ALA A 440 -19.91 -3.02 -10.42
N ALA A 441 -20.59 -2.53 -11.45
CA ALA A 441 -20.91 -3.28 -12.65
C ALA A 441 -19.65 -3.83 -13.35
N LEU A 442 -18.61 -2.99 -13.51
CA LEU A 442 -17.32 -3.43 -14.06
C LEU A 442 -16.68 -4.53 -13.19
N THR A 443 -16.76 -4.39 -11.87
CA THR A 443 -16.23 -5.36 -10.91
C THR A 443 -16.87 -6.72 -11.03
N ALA A 444 -18.20 -6.77 -11.09
CA ALA A 444 -18.92 -8.01 -11.34
C ALA A 444 -18.54 -8.63 -12.69
N PHE A 445 -18.43 -7.81 -13.75
CA PHE A 445 -18.06 -8.29 -15.07
C PHE A 445 -16.65 -8.90 -15.13
N TYR A 446 -15.60 -8.18 -14.70
CA TYR A 446 -14.23 -8.70 -14.80
C TYR A 446 -13.98 -9.89 -13.87
N SER A 447 -14.65 -9.95 -12.71
CA SER A 447 -14.49 -11.04 -11.75
C SER A 447 -15.02 -12.35 -12.33
N TRP A 448 -16.19 -12.30 -12.96
CA TRP A 448 -16.78 -13.47 -13.61
C TRP A 448 -16.19 -13.80 -14.97
N ARG A 449 -15.65 -12.80 -15.69
CA ARG A 449 -14.74 -13.01 -16.83
C ARG A 449 -13.52 -13.84 -16.41
N MET A 450 -12.86 -13.43 -15.32
CA MET A 450 -11.67 -14.12 -14.79
C MET A 450 -12.01 -15.58 -14.42
N VAL A 451 -13.11 -15.82 -13.68
CA VAL A 451 -13.55 -17.18 -13.35
C VAL A 451 -13.83 -18.01 -14.61
N ALA A 452 -14.50 -17.44 -15.61
CA ALA A 452 -14.82 -18.12 -16.85
C ALA A 452 -13.56 -18.52 -17.64
N LEU A 453 -12.62 -17.59 -17.83
CA LEU A 453 -11.40 -17.84 -18.59
C LEU A 453 -10.48 -18.87 -17.93
N VAL A 454 -10.36 -18.84 -16.59
CA VAL A 454 -9.45 -19.73 -15.86
C VAL A 454 -10.03 -21.16 -15.74
N PHE A 455 -11.30 -21.29 -15.36
CA PHE A 455 -11.84 -22.58 -14.91
C PHE A 455 -12.80 -23.26 -15.90
N PHE A 456 -13.35 -22.53 -16.87
CA PHE A 456 -14.31 -23.04 -17.86
C PHE A 456 -13.72 -23.02 -19.28
N GLY A 457 -14.52 -23.44 -20.25
CA GLY A 457 -14.12 -23.54 -21.65
C GLY A 457 -13.19 -24.72 -21.94
N GLU A 458 -12.59 -24.66 -23.12
CA GLU A 458 -11.58 -25.61 -23.59
C GLU A 458 -10.23 -25.34 -22.91
N GLU A 459 -9.44 -26.40 -22.76
CA GLU A 459 -8.08 -26.35 -22.22
C GLU A 459 -7.15 -25.71 -23.26
N ARG A 460 -6.53 -24.56 -22.94
CA ARG A 460 -5.69 -23.78 -23.87
C ARG A 460 -4.21 -23.78 -23.50
N PHE A 461 -3.80 -24.68 -22.60
CA PHE A 461 -2.40 -24.90 -22.26
C PHE A 461 -1.81 -26.02 -23.11
N ASP A 462 -0.49 -26.00 -23.27
CA ASP A 462 0.22 -27.08 -23.92
C ASP A 462 0.33 -28.29 -22.96
N ALA A 463 -0.46 -29.32 -23.24
CA ALA A 463 -0.49 -30.54 -22.44
C ALA A 463 0.84 -31.31 -22.41
N ALA A 464 1.78 -31.03 -23.32
CA ALA A 464 3.11 -31.63 -23.29
C ALA A 464 4.02 -31.00 -22.22
N THR A 465 3.77 -29.73 -21.84
CA THR A 465 4.63 -28.95 -20.94
C THR A 465 3.98 -28.64 -19.60
N VAL A 466 2.64 -28.61 -19.53
CA VAL A 466 1.88 -28.29 -18.31
C VAL A 466 0.94 -29.42 -17.96
N ASN A 467 1.05 -29.92 -16.72
CA ASN A 467 0.12 -30.90 -16.16
C ASN A 467 -0.56 -30.29 -14.92
N PRO A 468 -1.76 -29.69 -15.08
CA PRO A 468 -2.44 -29.02 -14.00
C PRO A 468 -2.73 -29.98 -12.83
N HIS A 469 -2.34 -29.57 -11.63
CA HIS A 469 -2.58 -30.35 -10.42
C HIS A 469 -3.09 -29.49 -9.27
N GLU A 470 -3.82 -30.11 -8.36
CA GLU A 470 -4.31 -29.43 -7.16
C GLU A 470 -3.16 -29.12 -6.19
N SER A 471 -3.34 -28.06 -5.40
CA SER A 471 -2.39 -27.68 -4.35
C SER A 471 -2.50 -28.58 -3.11
N PRO A 472 -1.39 -28.78 -2.36
CA PRO A 472 -1.40 -29.59 -1.13
C PRO A 472 -2.30 -29.01 -0.02
N PRO A 473 -2.64 -29.80 1.02
CA PRO A 473 -3.50 -29.36 2.13
C PRO A 473 -3.01 -28.09 2.84
N ILE A 474 -1.69 -27.91 2.99
CA ILE A 474 -1.10 -26.73 3.62
C ILE A 474 -1.43 -25.42 2.87
N MET A 475 -1.76 -25.50 1.58
CA MET A 475 -2.20 -24.37 0.77
C MET A 475 -3.74 -24.30 0.70
N THR A 476 -4.42 -25.44 0.52
CA THR A 476 -5.89 -25.46 0.33
C THR A 476 -6.68 -25.22 1.63
N VAL A 477 -6.18 -25.59 2.81
CA VAL A 477 -6.86 -25.32 4.09
C VAL A 477 -6.99 -23.82 4.37
N PRO A 478 -5.93 -22.98 4.25
CA PRO A 478 -6.06 -21.53 4.32
C PRO A 478 -7.12 -20.97 3.35
N LEU A 479 -7.20 -21.47 2.12
CA LEU A 479 -8.21 -21.05 1.14
C LEU A 479 -9.64 -21.36 1.61
N MET A 480 -9.88 -22.54 2.19
CA MET A 480 -11.21 -22.92 2.70
C MET A 480 -11.63 -22.05 3.89
N VAL A 481 -10.70 -21.74 4.79
CA VAL A 481 -10.98 -20.83 5.93
C VAL A 481 -11.30 -19.43 5.41
N LEU A 482 -10.50 -18.89 4.49
CA LEU A 482 -10.75 -17.58 3.89
C LEU A 482 -12.05 -17.54 3.07
N ALA A 483 -12.44 -18.66 2.43
CA ALA A 483 -13.72 -18.79 1.75
C ALA A 483 -14.89 -18.69 2.73
N ALA A 484 -14.83 -19.40 3.86
CA ALA A 484 -15.83 -19.27 4.90
C ALA A 484 -15.92 -17.83 5.44
N LEU A 485 -14.78 -17.19 5.73
CA LEU A 485 -14.74 -15.78 6.14
C LEU A 485 -15.28 -14.83 5.07
N SER A 486 -15.04 -15.10 3.79
CA SER A 486 -15.55 -14.28 2.67
C SER A 486 -17.06 -14.41 2.48
N LEU A 487 -17.65 -15.57 2.82
CA LEU A 487 -19.10 -15.76 2.75
C LEU A 487 -19.80 -15.18 3.99
N LEU A 488 -19.26 -15.46 5.18
CA LEU A 488 -19.88 -15.13 6.46
C LEU A 488 -19.51 -13.75 6.99
N GLY A 489 -18.41 -13.17 6.53
CA GLY A 489 -17.88 -11.90 7.03
C GLY A 489 -18.82 -10.71 6.84
N GLY A 490 -19.88 -10.84 6.03
CA GLY A 490 -20.93 -9.82 5.89
C GLY A 490 -21.83 -9.68 7.12
N ILE A 491 -21.90 -10.71 7.96
CA ILE A 491 -22.81 -10.74 9.13
C ILE A 491 -22.45 -9.64 10.15
N ILE A 492 -21.18 -9.22 10.20
CA ILE A 492 -20.70 -8.20 11.16
C ILE A 492 -21.20 -6.78 10.86
N GLY A 493 -21.72 -6.55 9.65
CA GLY A 493 -22.19 -5.24 9.17
C GLY A 493 -23.51 -5.36 8.43
N LEU A 494 -24.48 -6.08 9.02
CA LEU A 494 -25.81 -6.17 8.43
C LEU A 494 -26.49 -4.79 8.46
N PRO A 495 -27.10 -4.34 7.34
CA PRO A 495 -27.80 -3.06 7.29
C PRO A 495 -28.95 -2.99 8.31
N ALA A 496 -29.20 -1.79 8.81
CA ALA A 496 -30.28 -1.51 9.78
C ALA A 496 -31.66 -1.99 9.30
N VAL A 497 -31.86 -2.07 7.98
CA VAL A 497 -33.09 -2.59 7.35
C VAL A 497 -33.45 -4.01 7.77
N PHE A 498 -32.46 -4.83 8.16
CA PHE A 498 -32.69 -6.19 8.65
C PHE A 498 -33.12 -6.24 10.12
N HIS A 499 -33.25 -5.09 10.80
CA HIS A 499 -33.58 -4.98 12.22
C HIS A 499 -32.59 -5.72 13.13
N VAL A 500 -31.35 -5.88 12.67
CA VAL A 500 -30.23 -6.46 13.43
C VAL A 500 -29.26 -5.34 13.75
N PRO A 501 -28.66 -5.30 14.96
CA PRO A 501 -27.67 -4.28 15.30
C PRO A 501 -26.47 -4.33 14.37
N HIS A 502 -25.98 -3.17 13.93
CA HIS A 502 -24.77 -3.07 13.14
C HIS A 502 -23.54 -3.26 14.05
N LEU A 503 -23.15 -4.52 14.28
CA LEU A 503 -22.15 -4.91 15.29
C LEU A 503 -20.84 -4.12 15.17
N LEU A 504 -20.34 -3.90 13.95
CA LEU A 504 -19.12 -3.12 13.74
C LEU A 504 -19.30 -1.61 14.00
N GLY A 505 -20.52 -1.11 13.82
CA GLY A 505 -20.85 0.30 14.03
C GLY A 505 -20.87 0.64 15.51
N GLU A 506 -21.57 -0.19 16.30
CA GLU A 506 -21.56 -0.10 17.76
C GLU A 506 -20.16 -0.32 18.34
N TRP A 507 -19.39 -1.23 17.73
CA TRP A 507 -17.99 -1.41 18.10
C TRP A 507 -17.19 -0.13 17.88
N LEU A 508 -17.25 0.49 16.69
CA LEU A 508 -16.40 1.62 16.35
C LEU A 508 -16.87 2.97 16.88
N ASP A 509 -18.07 3.09 17.42
CA ASP A 509 -18.66 4.36 17.88
C ASP A 509 -17.69 5.23 18.70
N PRO A 510 -16.97 4.72 19.72
CA PRO A 510 -16.05 5.54 20.51
C PRO A 510 -14.92 6.19 19.70
N VAL A 511 -14.50 5.57 18.60
CA VAL A 511 -13.41 6.06 17.74
C VAL A 511 -13.91 7.09 16.73
N VAL A 512 -15.13 6.93 16.21
CA VAL A 512 -15.68 7.77 15.14
C VAL A 512 -16.58 8.90 15.64
N ARG A 513 -16.99 8.86 16.91
CA ARG A 513 -17.88 9.84 17.54
C ARG A 513 -17.43 11.27 17.32
N THR A 514 -16.17 11.60 17.57
CA THR A 514 -15.68 12.99 17.43
C THR A 514 -15.78 13.51 16.00
N GLY A 515 -15.47 12.69 14.99
CA GLY A 515 -15.65 13.09 13.59
C GLY A 515 -17.12 13.23 13.22
N ASN A 516 -17.98 12.35 13.72
CA ASN A 516 -19.42 12.43 13.50
C ASN A 516 -20.03 13.70 14.14
N GLU A 517 -19.60 14.07 15.35
CA GLU A 517 -19.99 15.32 16.00
C GLU A 517 -19.63 16.55 15.14
N ILE A 518 -18.42 16.58 14.59
CA ILE A 518 -17.98 17.67 13.70
C ILE A 518 -18.80 17.69 12.41
N LEU A 519 -19.06 16.52 11.80
CA LEU A 519 -19.90 16.42 10.60
C LEU A 519 -21.34 16.89 10.87
N GLU A 520 -21.92 16.49 12.00
CA GLU A 520 -23.27 16.87 12.41
C GLU A 520 -23.37 18.37 12.64
N HIS A 521 -22.40 18.95 13.35
CA HIS A 521 -22.31 20.39 13.57
C HIS A 521 -22.26 21.17 12.25
N ARG A 522 -21.42 20.73 11.32
CA ARG A 522 -21.26 21.37 9.99
C ARG A 522 -22.50 21.20 9.10
N SER A 523 -23.26 20.13 9.30
CA SER A 523 -24.47 19.81 8.50
C SER A 523 -25.76 20.41 9.09
N GLY A 524 -25.67 21.25 10.11
CA GLY A 524 -26.85 21.86 10.73
C GLY A 524 -27.62 20.92 11.66
N GLY A 525 -26.94 19.97 12.29
CA GLY A 525 -27.50 19.10 13.33
C GLY A 525 -28.15 17.81 12.83
N HIS A 526 -28.00 17.44 11.56
CA HIS A 526 -28.52 16.19 11.02
C HIS A 526 -27.52 15.56 10.07
N LEU A 527 -27.10 14.32 10.38
CA LEU A 527 -26.34 13.51 9.44
C LEU A 527 -27.25 12.99 8.31
N PRO A 528 -26.71 12.79 7.09
CA PRO A 528 -27.47 12.21 5.99
C PRO A 528 -27.97 10.81 6.36
N HIS A 529 -29.29 10.61 6.34
CA HIS A 529 -29.93 9.33 6.59
C HIS A 529 -30.87 9.00 5.43
N LEU A 530 -30.94 7.71 5.08
CA LEU A 530 -31.87 7.22 4.08
C LEU A 530 -33.14 6.70 4.74
N SER A 531 -34.26 6.79 4.02
CA SER A 531 -35.45 6.03 4.41
C SER A 531 -35.24 4.54 4.12
N HIS A 532 -35.79 3.66 4.95
CA HIS A 532 -35.73 2.20 4.70
C HIS A 532 -36.27 1.79 3.32
N THR A 533 -37.24 2.53 2.78
CA THR A 533 -37.74 2.31 1.42
C THR A 533 -36.65 2.57 0.38
N MET A 534 -35.89 3.66 0.53
CA MET A 534 -34.78 3.99 -0.37
C MET A 534 -33.64 2.97 -0.23
N GLU A 535 -33.33 2.53 1.00
CA GLU A 535 -32.33 1.48 1.23
C GLU A 535 -32.67 0.20 0.45
N TRP A 536 -33.92 -0.28 0.53
CA TRP A 536 -34.36 -1.45 -0.24
C TRP A 536 -34.26 -1.25 -1.76
N ILE A 537 -34.59 -0.06 -2.26
CA ILE A 537 -34.48 0.26 -3.69
C ILE A 537 -33.01 0.19 -4.14
N LEU A 538 -32.10 0.80 -3.37
CA LEU A 538 -30.67 0.79 -3.69
C LEU A 538 -30.08 -0.62 -3.62
N LEU A 539 -30.42 -1.41 -2.59
CA LEU A 539 -30.00 -2.82 -2.46
C LEU A 539 -30.52 -3.67 -3.63
N GLY A 540 -31.78 -3.47 -4.02
CA GLY A 540 -32.38 -4.18 -5.16
C GLY A 540 -31.72 -3.83 -6.49
N LEU A 541 -31.42 -2.53 -6.71
CA LEU A 541 -30.72 -2.06 -7.89
C LEU A 541 -29.28 -2.59 -7.95
N GLY A 542 -28.53 -2.49 -6.84
CA GLY A 542 -27.18 -3.02 -6.72
C GLY A 542 -27.11 -4.52 -7.02
N SER A 543 -28.04 -5.28 -6.41
CA SER A 543 -28.19 -6.73 -6.65
C SER A 543 -28.44 -7.06 -8.12
N ALA A 544 -29.36 -6.34 -8.77
CA ALA A 544 -29.70 -6.58 -10.18
C ALA A 544 -28.51 -6.29 -11.11
N ILE A 545 -27.78 -5.20 -10.86
CA ILE A 545 -26.59 -4.83 -11.62
C ILE A 545 -25.48 -5.87 -11.42
N ALA A 546 -25.20 -6.25 -10.17
CA ALA A 546 -24.16 -7.24 -9.86
C ALA A 546 -24.45 -8.59 -10.53
N LEU A 547 -25.68 -9.10 -10.41
CA LEU A 547 -26.11 -10.36 -11.03
C LEU A 547 -26.08 -10.28 -12.56
N GLY A 548 -26.59 -9.18 -13.15
CA GLY A 548 -26.62 -8.99 -14.59
C GLY A 548 -25.21 -8.93 -15.19
N CYS A 549 -24.31 -8.14 -14.61
CA CYS A 549 -22.94 -8.00 -15.09
C CYS A 549 -22.08 -9.25 -14.83
N ALA A 550 -22.29 -9.94 -13.69
CA ALA A 550 -21.69 -11.25 -13.43
C ALA A 550 -22.10 -12.27 -14.49
N HIS A 551 -23.41 -12.35 -14.78
CA HIS A 551 -23.95 -13.23 -15.81
C HIS A 551 -23.35 -12.94 -17.18
N LEU A 552 -23.29 -11.66 -17.58
CA LEU A 552 -22.71 -11.22 -18.84
C LEU A 552 -21.21 -11.56 -18.93
N GLY A 553 -20.43 -11.26 -17.88
CA GLY A 553 -19.00 -11.54 -17.82
C GLY A 553 -18.70 -13.03 -17.94
N PHE A 554 -19.49 -13.87 -17.27
CA PHE A 554 -19.37 -15.32 -17.33
C PHE A 554 -19.77 -15.88 -18.70
N HIS A 555 -20.99 -15.60 -19.18
CA HIS A 555 -21.54 -16.23 -20.38
C HIS A 555 -20.82 -15.82 -21.67
N ARG A 556 -20.25 -14.61 -21.72
CA ARG A 556 -19.46 -14.14 -22.87
C ARG A 556 -18.11 -14.84 -23.01
N ASN A 557 -17.55 -15.33 -21.91
CA ASN A 557 -16.16 -15.83 -21.87
C ASN A 557 -16.06 -17.34 -21.54
N LYS A 558 -17.14 -17.99 -21.10
CA LYS A 558 -17.12 -19.41 -20.71
C LYS A 558 -16.82 -20.38 -21.87
N ASN A 559 -16.99 -19.94 -23.12
CA ASN A 559 -16.83 -20.76 -24.32
C ASN A 559 -15.47 -20.52 -25.03
N GLY A 560 -14.56 -19.74 -24.43
CA GLY A 560 -13.24 -19.45 -25.01
C GLY A 560 -13.00 -17.96 -25.29
N LEU A 561 -12.04 -17.67 -26.17
CA LEU A 561 -11.48 -16.33 -26.39
C LEU A 561 -12.16 -15.52 -27.51
N ALA A 562 -13.09 -16.11 -28.26
CA ALA A 562 -13.69 -15.47 -29.43
C ALA A 562 -14.26 -14.06 -29.16
N THR A 563 -14.87 -13.85 -27.98
CA THR A 563 -15.41 -12.53 -27.60
C THR A 563 -14.30 -11.53 -27.27
N GLU A 564 -13.19 -11.97 -26.66
CA GLU A 564 -12.03 -11.12 -26.36
C GLU A 564 -11.34 -10.71 -27.65
N GLU A 565 -11.12 -11.66 -28.56
CA GLU A 565 -10.48 -11.45 -29.86
C GLU A 565 -11.32 -10.53 -30.77
N ALA A 566 -12.65 -10.72 -30.79
CA ALA A 566 -13.55 -9.83 -31.51
C ALA A 566 -13.46 -8.38 -30.99
N PHE A 567 -13.44 -8.19 -29.67
CA PHE A 567 -13.29 -6.85 -29.10
C PHE A 567 -11.93 -6.21 -29.41
N GLU A 568 -10.85 -7.00 -29.36
CA GLU A 568 -9.50 -6.55 -29.72
C GLU A 568 -9.41 -6.12 -31.19
N SER A 569 -10.08 -6.86 -32.09
CA SER A 569 -10.21 -6.56 -33.52
C SER A 569 -11.08 -5.32 -33.79
N ASP A 570 -12.27 -5.24 -33.18
CA ASP A 570 -13.26 -4.21 -33.47
C ASP A 570 -12.89 -2.85 -32.82
N HIS A 571 -12.19 -2.89 -31.68
CA HIS A 571 -11.86 -1.72 -30.88
C HIS A 571 -10.39 -1.68 -30.43
N PRO A 572 -9.40 -1.72 -31.35
CA PRO A 572 -7.99 -1.90 -31.01
C PRO A 572 -7.43 -0.73 -30.17
N LYS A 573 -7.90 0.50 -30.40
CA LYS A 573 -7.49 1.68 -29.63
C LYS A 573 -7.99 1.62 -28.18
N LEU A 574 -9.25 1.23 -27.99
CA LEU A 574 -9.84 1.12 -26.65
C LEU A 574 -9.24 -0.06 -25.91
N HIS A 575 -9.04 -1.20 -26.59
CA HIS A 575 -8.32 -2.34 -26.04
C HIS A 575 -6.93 -1.93 -25.55
N GLY A 576 -6.13 -1.28 -26.40
CA GLY A 576 -4.79 -0.81 -26.05
C GLY A 576 -4.79 0.19 -24.88
N ALA A 577 -5.76 1.09 -24.82
CA ALA A 577 -5.90 2.02 -23.70
C ALA A 577 -6.24 1.30 -22.39
N LEU A 578 -7.17 0.35 -22.39
CA LEU A 578 -7.56 -0.39 -21.19
C LEU A 578 -6.45 -1.34 -20.71
N SER A 579 -5.78 -2.04 -21.64
CA SER A 579 -4.68 -2.97 -21.30
C SER A 579 -3.47 -2.24 -20.71
N ASP A 580 -3.21 -1.01 -21.15
CA ASP A 580 -2.12 -0.16 -20.66
C ASP A 580 -2.57 0.82 -19.55
N ALA A 581 -3.70 0.55 -18.90
CA ALA A 581 -4.26 1.37 -17.82
C ALA A 581 -4.28 2.88 -18.13
N TRP A 582 -4.81 3.20 -19.32
CA TRP A 582 -4.95 4.54 -19.88
C TRP A 582 -3.63 5.26 -20.19
N GLY A 583 -2.50 4.53 -20.23
CA GLY A 583 -1.18 5.09 -20.50
C GLY A 583 -0.68 6.01 -19.39
N ILE A 584 -1.24 5.90 -18.18
CA ILE A 584 -0.88 6.75 -17.04
C ILE A 584 0.59 6.57 -16.68
N ASP A 585 1.10 5.34 -16.73
CA ASP A 585 2.52 5.09 -16.46
C ASP A 585 3.43 5.78 -17.48
N ARG A 586 3.08 5.69 -18.78
CA ARG A 586 3.80 6.40 -19.85
C ARG A 586 3.76 7.92 -19.66
N ALA A 587 2.61 8.47 -19.26
CA ALA A 587 2.46 9.88 -18.94
C ALA A 587 3.35 10.31 -17.76
N TYR A 588 3.47 9.47 -16.73
CA TYR A 588 4.39 9.69 -15.60
C TYR A 588 5.85 9.70 -16.02
N TYR A 589 6.26 8.71 -16.83
CA TYR A 589 7.63 8.65 -17.33
C TYR A 589 7.98 9.85 -18.20
N ALA A 590 7.06 10.28 -19.07
CA ALA A 590 7.27 11.41 -19.96
C ALA A 590 7.21 12.76 -19.22
N GLY A 591 6.25 12.93 -18.31
CA GLY A 591 5.98 14.21 -17.64
C GLY A 591 6.81 14.48 -16.39
N VAL A 592 7.24 13.44 -15.67
CA VAL A 592 7.95 13.59 -14.39
C VAL A 592 9.33 12.95 -14.45
N VAL A 593 9.44 11.66 -14.75
CA VAL A 593 10.70 10.91 -14.62
C VAL A 593 11.76 11.40 -15.60
N THR A 594 11.40 11.55 -16.88
CA THR A 594 12.34 11.95 -17.94
C THR A 594 12.87 13.38 -17.72
N PRO A 595 12.02 14.39 -17.45
CA PRO A 595 12.50 15.74 -17.12
C PRO A 595 13.43 15.77 -15.91
N VAL A 596 13.10 15.04 -14.83
CA VAL A 596 13.95 14.98 -13.64
C VAL A 596 15.30 14.33 -13.94
N ARG A 597 15.33 13.27 -14.77
CA ARG A 597 16.58 12.64 -15.20
C ARG A 597 17.44 13.57 -16.06
N ILE A 598 16.82 14.33 -16.97
CA ILE A 598 17.52 15.33 -17.79
C ILE A 598 18.10 16.42 -16.89
N LEU A 599 17.32 16.92 -15.92
CA LEU A 599 17.78 17.91 -14.96
C LEU A 599 18.94 17.37 -14.11
N ALA A 600 18.83 16.14 -13.61
CA ALA A 600 19.90 15.51 -12.83
C ALA A 600 21.18 15.33 -13.66
N ALA A 601 21.07 14.91 -14.92
CA ALA A 601 22.20 14.80 -15.84
C ALA A 601 22.83 16.17 -16.14
N PHE A 602 22.01 17.21 -16.30
CA PHE A 602 22.49 18.58 -16.48
C PHE A 602 23.26 19.06 -15.24
N VAL A 603 22.71 18.86 -14.03
CA VAL A 603 23.38 19.24 -12.79
C VAL A 603 24.71 18.48 -12.64
N ALA A 604 24.71 17.16 -12.85
CA ALA A 604 25.92 16.35 -12.68
C ALA A 604 27.01 16.65 -13.71
N VAL A 605 26.64 16.80 -15.00
CA VAL A 605 27.64 16.95 -16.07
C VAL A 605 28.04 18.40 -16.25
N PHE A 606 27.09 19.32 -16.27
CA PHE A 606 27.37 20.73 -16.55
C PHE A 606 27.76 21.51 -15.30
N ILE A 607 26.97 21.41 -14.22
CA ILE A 607 27.26 22.20 -13.02
C ILE A 607 28.44 21.58 -12.26
N ASP A 608 28.37 20.30 -11.93
CA ASP A 608 29.38 19.66 -11.08
C ASP A 608 30.68 19.39 -11.87
N ALA A 609 30.64 18.51 -12.88
CA ALA A 609 31.85 18.10 -13.60
C ALA A 609 32.47 19.20 -14.48
N PHE A 610 31.68 20.09 -15.08
CA PHE A 610 32.20 21.15 -15.96
C PHE A 610 32.45 22.48 -15.22
N CYS A 611 31.49 23.00 -14.45
CA CYS A 611 31.69 24.29 -13.77
C CYS A 611 32.53 24.14 -12.49
N VAL A 612 32.14 23.27 -11.55
CA VAL A 612 32.82 23.15 -10.25
C VAL A 612 34.20 22.51 -10.41
N ASP A 613 34.26 21.29 -10.94
CA ASP A 613 35.52 20.57 -11.15
C ASP A 613 36.40 21.29 -12.18
N GLY A 614 35.81 21.83 -13.25
CA GLY A 614 36.54 22.60 -14.24
C GLY A 614 37.19 23.85 -13.66
N ALA A 615 36.51 24.59 -12.77
CA ALA A 615 37.10 25.76 -12.11
C ALA A 615 38.26 25.35 -11.19
N ILE A 616 38.09 24.30 -10.39
CA ILE A 616 39.14 23.78 -9.49
C ILE A 616 40.36 23.33 -10.29
N ASN A 617 40.15 22.54 -11.34
CA ASN A 617 41.21 22.05 -12.21
C ASN A 617 41.91 23.20 -12.96
N ALA A 618 41.17 24.20 -13.45
CA ALA A 618 41.74 25.36 -14.11
C ALA A 618 42.63 26.18 -13.17
N MET A 619 42.24 26.35 -11.90
CA MET A 619 43.08 26.99 -10.89
C MET A 619 44.35 26.19 -10.61
N ALA A 620 44.24 24.86 -10.46
CA ALA A 620 45.39 23.99 -10.25
C ALA A 620 46.36 24.03 -11.44
N ASP A 621 45.84 24.01 -12.67
CA ASP A 621 46.63 24.11 -13.90
C ASP A 621 47.25 25.51 -14.08
N ALA A 622 46.56 26.57 -13.67
CA ALA A 622 47.12 27.92 -13.65
C ALA A 622 48.31 28.01 -12.68
N ALA A 623 48.15 27.48 -11.46
CA ALA A 623 49.22 27.44 -10.46
C ALA A 623 50.42 26.59 -10.94
N ARG A 624 50.16 25.42 -11.53
CA ARG A 624 51.21 24.55 -12.10
C ARG A 624 51.97 25.25 -13.22
N ARG A 625 51.24 25.88 -14.15
CA ARG A 625 51.85 26.66 -15.25
C ARG A 625 52.66 27.85 -14.74
N ALA A 626 52.17 28.56 -13.72
CA ALA A 626 52.91 29.64 -13.08
C ALA A 626 54.20 29.11 -12.44
N GLY A 627 54.14 27.99 -11.70
CA GLY A 627 55.32 27.34 -11.11
C GLY A 627 56.34 26.88 -12.16
N THR A 628 55.91 26.28 -13.27
CA THR A 628 56.80 25.88 -14.37
C THR A 628 57.48 27.08 -15.01
N ARG A 629 56.75 28.18 -15.21
CA ARG A 629 57.32 29.43 -15.75
C ARG A 629 58.31 30.06 -14.77
N LEU A 630 57.98 30.14 -13.49
CA LEU A 630 58.88 30.68 -12.46
C LEU A 630 60.17 29.84 -12.32
N LYS A 631 60.06 28.50 -12.43
CA LYS A 631 61.24 27.62 -12.42
C LYS A 631 62.23 27.95 -13.54
N ALA A 632 61.77 28.40 -14.69
CA ALA A 632 62.64 28.76 -15.82
C ALA A 632 63.53 29.99 -15.55
N PHE A 633 63.19 30.84 -14.56
CA PHE A 633 64.04 31.98 -14.16
C PHE A 633 65.29 31.54 -13.38
N ALA A 634 65.27 30.34 -12.77
CA ALA A 634 66.41 29.76 -12.08
C ALA A 634 67.17 28.81 -13.01
N ASP A 635 67.88 29.37 -13.99
CA ASP A 635 68.60 28.65 -15.05
C ASP A 635 69.94 28.05 -14.60
N GLY A 636 70.39 28.36 -13.37
CA GLY A 636 71.66 27.90 -12.81
C GLY A 636 72.89 28.67 -13.27
N GLN A 637 72.74 29.70 -14.11
CA GLN A 637 73.84 30.51 -14.61
C GLN A 637 74.08 31.72 -13.68
N VAL A 638 75.27 31.79 -13.08
CA VAL A 638 75.62 32.85 -12.10
C VAL A 638 75.51 34.26 -12.71
N ALA A 639 75.83 34.41 -14.00
CA ALA A 639 75.71 35.70 -14.70
C ALA A 639 74.26 36.20 -14.80
N SER A 640 73.29 35.31 -15.04
CA SER A 640 71.86 35.64 -15.07
C SER A 640 71.40 36.16 -13.70
N TYR A 641 71.81 35.53 -12.60
CA TYR A 641 71.49 36.00 -11.25
C TYR A 641 72.10 37.37 -10.95
N GLY A 642 73.33 37.64 -11.39
CA GLY A 642 73.95 38.96 -11.27
C GLY A 642 73.16 40.05 -11.99
N LEU A 643 72.67 39.77 -13.21
CA LEU A 643 71.78 40.67 -13.95
C LEU A 643 70.44 40.91 -13.23
N TRP A 644 69.81 39.85 -12.70
CA TRP A 644 68.56 39.99 -11.93
C TRP A 644 68.75 40.85 -10.67
N MET A 645 69.83 40.64 -9.92
CA MET A 645 70.14 41.43 -8.72
C MET A 645 70.44 42.90 -9.07
N GLY A 646 71.24 43.15 -10.11
CA GLY A 646 71.55 44.50 -10.57
C GLY A 646 70.31 45.24 -11.08
N GLY A 647 69.47 44.57 -11.87
CA GLY A 647 68.19 45.11 -12.34
C GLY A 647 67.23 45.38 -11.18
N GLY A 648 67.13 44.47 -10.21
CA GLY A 648 66.35 44.68 -8.99
C GLY A 648 66.82 45.88 -8.18
N ALA A 649 68.12 46.03 -7.98
CA ALA A 649 68.70 47.18 -7.28
C ALA A 649 68.42 48.51 -8.02
N ALA A 650 68.52 48.52 -9.35
CA ALA A 650 68.20 49.68 -10.17
C ALA A 650 66.70 50.06 -10.07
N VAL A 651 65.80 49.08 -10.10
CA VAL A 651 64.36 49.31 -9.92
C VAL A 651 64.04 49.83 -8.53
N ILE A 652 64.64 49.26 -7.48
CA ILE A 652 64.47 49.75 -6.10
C ILE A 652 64.98 51.18 -5.97
N ALA A 653 66.16 51.48 -6.52
CA ALA A 653 66.71 52.84 -6.52
C ALA A 653 65.80 53.83 -7.27
N LEU A 654 65.23 53.41 -8.41
CA LEU A 654 64.28 54.21 -9.18
C LEU A 654 62.98 54.46 -8.39
N LEU A 655 62.43 53.41 -7.77
CA LEU A 655 61.23 53.52 -6.93
C LEU A 655 61.48 54.38 -5.69
N TRP A 656 62.68 54.31 -5.10
CA TRP A 656 63.07 55.15 -3.98
C TRP A 656 63.22 56.62 -4.40
N ALA A 657 63.81 56.88 -5.58
CA ALA A 657 63.89 58.22 -6.14
C ALA A 657 62.52 58.81 -6.51
N LEU A 658 61.56 57.97 -6.90
CA LEU A 658 60.18 58.37 -7.22
C LEU A 658 59.25 58.45 -6.00
N GLY A 659 59.52 57.67 -4.94
CA GLY A 659 58.74 57.60 -3.70
C GLY A 659 59.26 58.49 -2.56
N GLY A 660 60.36 59.22 -2.78
CA GLY A 660 60.85 60.25 -1.88
C GLY A 660 60.00 61.53 -1.94
N ASN A 661 58.80 61.46 -1.38
CA ASN A 661 58.03 62.59 -0.84
C ASN A 661 57.27 62.11 0.40
#